data_AF-A0A9D9D2Y6-F1
#
_entry.id   AF-A0A9D9D2Y6-F1
#
_cell.length_a   1.000
_cell.length_b   1.000
_cell.length_c   1.000
_cell.angle_alpha   90.00
_cell.angle_beta   90.00
_cell.angle_gamma   90.00
#
_symmetry.space_group_name_H-M   'P 1'
#
loop_
_entity.id
_entity.type
_entity.pdbx_description
1 polymer ?
#
loop_
_entity_poly.entity_id
_entity_poly.type
_entity_poly.pdbx_seq_one_letter_code
_entity_poly.pdbx_strand_id
1 'polypeptide(L)'
;MRSVLVYITVYLIGSVILFSQIPAFPGAEGFGAYTTGGRFGDVYEVTNLNDSGSGSLREGVKRSNVTIVFKVSGYIDLKSTLKITGNNITIAGQTAPGNGICIRGYPTIIKGNNIIIRYLRFRLGDINSIKSDALDINDCKNIIIDHCSISWGADECASMYGNENVTVQWCMIGEGLDYMGHSCGGLWGGNSSYHHNLIYHNKTRNPKFAYTYENDITDYRNNVIYNWGEMSTYCSPTGKVNIINNYFKYGPSTQSEKPDQRNTIVYSEYNTKELYVNGNFVYGYPDVTQDNSLGVKGTPILVDDEFPVPPVTTHTAEEAYELVLQYAGSSKLRDAVDERVVNDVKNNTGHIIKRQSEVGGFPDLEGGEPLDDSDHDGMPDEWEKANGLDPDNPEDRNGDNDFDGYTNLEEYLNSLVNQPFEEIPPDTIEPGIPGNLSAKAYSSDRIDLTWDDNSYNERGFILQYSDDGWQSYSELVIPLCNLESFSITNLTCNTKYSFRIASYNTCGKSDFSNTSEDSTIGEGQYFLRCNIDGSGRVEFDPSGIMLDSLVSIYDSGQVVSIYAIPDSGFVFDRWSGDIESIDNPLSIKITRTINISAKFKIPPKDVPKKIDFGPGPVEEGFVRVDKTVQYTPGLGYGFENIIGLDQRDRGSPDNLRRDFVFSYSSMRFFLDVGNGSYKIRVIAGDYLSNAPNGPMDIYAEGIKVLDSLYSPGGSFQDTSFSIDVNDGQLELFFIHHKGEGHVWRINAIEVLELNEISEKDATILKGLRLYQNYPNPFNSYTLIKYEVPYKSYVRLTVYDLLGHEVLGLVDEEKPAGTYNVSLNASGLSSGIYIYVLSNGEEKIMRKFVLIK
;
A
#
# COMPACT_ATOMS: atom_id res chain seq x y z
N MET A 1 -39.60 19.70 -47.04
CA MET A 1 -38.57 18.64 -47.00
C MET A 1 -37.70 18.92 -45.80
N ARG A 2 -37.79 18.06 -44.78
CA ARG A 2 -37.02 18.16 -43.52
C ARG A 2 -35.65 17.54 -43.75
N SER A 3 -34.59 18.29 -43.50
CA SER A 3 -33.22 17.76 -43.39
C SER A 3 -32.95 17.50 -41.92
N VAL A 4 -32.79 16.23 -41.55
CA VAL A 4 -32.44 15.78 -40.21
C VAL A 4 -30.92 15.81 -40.09
N LEU A 5 -30.40 16.67 -39.21
CA LEU A 5 -29.01 16.58 -38.73
C LEU A 5 -28.97 15.46 -37.68
N VAL A 6 -28.25 14.38 -37.96
CA VAL A 6 -27.94 13.32 -36.99
C VAL A 6 -26.63 13.71 -36.31
N TYR A 7 -26.69 13.98 -35.00
CA TYR A 7 -25.50 14.05 -34.16
C TYR A 7 -25.06 12.61 -33.85
N ILE A 8 -23.89 12.21 -34.36
CA ILE A 8 -23.22 10.97 -33.93
C ILE A 8 -22.43 11.34 -32.67
N THR A 9 -22.94 10.92 -31.52
CA THR A 9 -22.20 10.93 -30.26
C THR A 9 -21.24 9.75 -30.28
N VAL A 10 -19.94 10.01 -30.46
CA VAL A 10 -18.90 9.01 -30.25
C VAL A 10 -18.73 8.86 -28.74
N TYR A 11 -19.21 7.74 -28.19
CA TYR A 11 -18.79 7.30 -26.86
C TYR A 11 -17.33 6.84 -26.99
N LEU A 12 -16.39 7.60 -26.43
CA LEU A 12 -15.09 7.04 -26.06
C LEU A 12 -15.37 6.06 -24.91
N ILE A 13 -15.47 4.77 -25.23
CA ILE A 13 -15.30 3.71 -24.25
C ILE A 13 -13.80 3.74 -23.93
N GLY A 14 -13.45 4.36 -22.80
CA GLY A 14 -12.14 4.15 -22.22
C GLY A 14 -12.08 2.68 -21.79
N SER A 15 -11.37 1.86 -22.56
CA SER A 15 -10.96 0.55 -22.10
C SER A 15 -10.07 0.77 -20.89
N VAL A 16 -10.56 0.45 -19.69
CA VAL A 16 -9.69 0.20 -18.54
C VAL A 16 -8.96 -1.08 -18.90
N ILE A 17 -7.70 -0.96 -19.32
CA ILE A 17 -6.85 -2.13 -19.53
C ILE A 17 -6.37 -2.54 -18.14
N LEU A 18 -6.77 -3.74 -17.71
CA LEU A 18 -6.32 -4.34 -16.46
C LEU A 18 -4.99 -5.05 -16.75
N PHE A 19 -3.94 -4.62 -16.07
CA PHE A 19 -2.60 -5.20 -16.15
C PHE A 19 -2.54 -6.50 -15.34
N SER A 20 -1.93 -7.57 -15.90
CA SER A 20 -1.87 -8.89 -15.27
C SER A 20 -0.55 -9.10 -14.53
N GLN A 21 -0.57 -9.04 -13.20
CA GLN A 21 0.55 -9.48 -12.36
C GLN A 21 0.68 -11.01 -12.41
N ILE A 22 1.90 -11.55 -12.43
CA ILE A 22 2.12 -13.01 -12.37
C ILE A 22 1.85 -13.55 -10.95
N PRO A 23 1.15 -14.69 -10.79
CA PRO A 23 0.96 -15.33 -9.49
C PRO A 23 2.28 -15.71 -8.78
N ALA A 24 2.18 -16.09 -7.51
CA ALA A 24 3.28 -16.52 -6.66
C ALA A 24 3.96 -17.78 -7.21
N PHE A 25 3.15 -18.66 -7.80
CA PHE A 25 3.51 -19.86 -8.54
C PHE A 25 2.26 -20.29 -9.32
N PRO A 26 2.37 -21.15 -10.35
CA PRO A 26 1.21 -21.69 -11.04
C PRO A 26 0.25 -22.37 -10.05
N GLY A 27 -0.99 -21.87 -9.99
CA GLY A 27 -2.01 -22.32 -9.03
C GLY A 27 -2.10 -21.57 -7.70
N ALA A 28 -1.34 -20.48 -7.52
CA ALA A 28 -1.56 -19.56 -6.41
C ALA A 28 -2.81 -18.70 -6.66
N GLU A 29 -3.80 -18.78 -5.78
CA GLU A 29 -5.10 -18.11 -5.97
C GLU A 29 -5.50 -17.25 -4.76
N GLY A 30 -6.58 -16.49 -4.91
CA GLY A 30 -7.15 -15.70 -3.84
C GLY A 30 -6.32 -14.47 -3.45
N PHE A 31 -6.54 -13.98 -2.23
CA PHE A 31 -5.96 -12.72 -1.74
C PHE A 31 -4.43 -12.68 -1.74
N GLY A 32 -3.76 -13.80 -1.44
CA GLY A 32 -2.31 -13.93 -1.46
C GLY A 32 -1.72 -14.37 -2.80
N ALA A 33 -2.53 -14.50 -3.86
CA ALA A 33 -2.12 -15.06 -5.16
C ALA A 33 -0.86 -14.42 -5.75
N TYR A 34 -0.65 -13.13 -5.52
CA TYR A 34 0.43 -12.35 -6.12
C TYR A 34 1.60 -12.06 -5.17
N THR A 35 1.71 -12.84 -4.08
CA THR A 35 2.87 -12.81 -3.18
C THR A 35 4.11 -13.23 -3.97
N THR A 36 5.17 -12.42 -4.00
CA THR A 36 6.37 -12.75 -4.79
C THR A 36 7.40 -13.57 -4.01
N GLY A 37 7.33 -13.57 -2.67
CA GLY A 37 8.26 -14.32 -1.84
C GLY A 37 9.71 -13.93 -2.09
N GLY A 38 10.59 -14.92 -2.26
CA GLY A 38 12.02 -14.79 -2.50
C GLY A 38 12.43 -14.68 -3.98
N ARG A 39 11.48 -14.47 -4.89
CA ARG A 39 11.73 -14.30 -6.33
C ARG A 39 12.76 -13.17 -6.59
N PHE A 40 13.71 -13.42 -7.50
CA PHE A 40 14.90 -12.56 -7.77
C PHE A 40 15.88 -12.40 -6.60
N GLY A 41 15.68 -13.16 -5.53
CA GLY A 41 16.51 -13.10 -4.34
C GLY A 41 17.76 -13.99 -4.41
N ASP A 42 18.43 -14.05 -3.26
CA ASP A 42 19.50 -15.01 -3.03
C ASP A 42 18.94 -16.39 -2.65
N VAL A 43 19.76 -17.43 -2.75
CA VAL A 43 19.42 -18.73 -2.19
C VAL A 43 20.06 -18.93 -0.82
N TYR A 44 19.30 -19.54 0.08
CA TYR A 44 19.80 -20.01 1.37
C TYR A 44 19.53 -21.50 1.53
N GLU A 45 20.60 -22.27 1.57
CA GLU A 45 20.52 -23.71 1.78
C GLU A 45 20.45 -24.06 3.27
N VAL A 46 19.40 -24.77 3.66
CA VAL A 46 19.36 -25.47 4.95
C VAL A 46 20.13 -26.78 4.80
N THR A 47 21.29 -26.85 5.46
CA THR A 47 22.24 -27.97 5.35
C THR A 47 22.30 -28.83 6.61
N ASN A 48 21.55 -28.48 7.66
CA ASN A 48 21.45 -29.29 8.87
C ASN A 48 20.12 -29.10 9.60
N LEU A 49 19.78 -30.09 10.44
CA LEU A 49 18.54 -30.14 11.23
C LEU A 49 18.65 -29.47 12.61
N ASN A 50 19.77 -28.78 12.90
CA ASN A 50 19.94 -28.12 14.18
C ASN A 50 18.95 -26.94 14.31
N ASP A 51 18.52 -26.65 15.53
CA ASP A 51 17.63 -25.51 15.79
C ASP A 51 18.29 -24.15 15.46
N SER A 52 19.61 -24.02 15.59
CA SER A 52 20.34 -22.76 15.38
C SER A 52 21.78 -23.02 14.90
N GLY A 53 22.42 -21.96 14.40
CA GLY A 53 23.78 -22.01 13.86
C GLY A 53 23.81 -21.97 12.32
N SER A 54 25.02 -21.88 11.77
CA SER A 54 25.21 -21.84 10.32
C SER A 54 24.56 -23.03 9.63
N GLY A 55 23.84 -22.78 8.53
CA GLY A 55 23.14 -23.80 7.75
C GLY A 55 21.80 -24.27 8.36
N SER A 56 21.33 -23.69 9.46
CA SER A 56 20.03 -24.02 10.03
C SER A 56 18.89 -23.20 9.41
N LEU A 57 17.67 -23.73 9.45
CA LEU A 57 16.46 -23.00 9.04
C LEU A 57 16.28 -21.70 9.83
N ARG A 58 16.59 -21.70 11.14
CA ARG A 58 16.43 -20.52 12.00
C ARG A 58 17.28 -19.34 11.56
N GLU A 59 18.48 -19.58 11.01
CA GLU A 59 19.27 -18.49 10.43
C GLU A 59 18.74 -18.07 9.06
N GLY A 60 18.21 -19.00 8.27
CA GLY A 60 17.58 -18.69 6.98
C GLY A 60 16.38 -17.75 7.12
N VAL A 61 15.45 -18.05 8.03
CA VAL A 61 14.18 -17.29 8.18
C VAL A 61 14.34 -15.89 8.80
N LYS A 62 15.56 -15.49 9.15
CA LYS A 62 15.90 -14.12 9.54
C LYS A 62 16.35 -13.27 8.35
N ARG A 63 16.77 -13.89 7.25
CA ARG A 63 17.21 -13.20 6.03
C ARG A 63 16.01 -12.68 5.25
N SER A 64 16.23 -11.67 4.41
CA SER A 64 15.20 -11.12 3.53
C SER A 64 15.67 -11.18 2.07
N ASN A 65 14.73 -11.23 1.13
CA ASN A 65 14.99 -11.43 -0.31
C ASN A 65 15.70 -12.77 -0.57
N VAL A 66 15.17 -13.87 -0.01
CA VAL A 66 15.79 -15.19 -0.17
C VAL A 66 14.79 -16.29 -0.50
N THR A 67 15.21 -17.23 -1.33
CA THR A 67 14.56 -18.54 -1.46
C THR A 67 15.32 -19.55 -0.61
N ILE A 68 14.64 -20.11 0.39
CA ILE A 68 15.15 -21.13 1.30
C ILE A 68 14.87 -22.50 0.69
N VAL A 69 15.95 -23.22 0.39
CA VAL A 69 15.95 -24.61 -0.10
C VAL A 69 16.55 -25.54 0.95
N PHE A 70 16.29 -26.84 0.84
CA PHE A 70 16.71 -27.84 1.83
C PHE A 70 17.59 -28.91 1.20
N LYS A 71 18.83 -29.02 1.70
CA LYS A 71 19.75 -30.14 1.39
C LYS A 71 19.64 -31.29 2.40
N VAL A 72 18.71 -31.19 3.34
CA VAL A 72 18.46 -32.18 4.40
C VAL A 72 16.97 -32.44 4.57
N SER A 73 16.63 -33.56 5.18
CA SER A 73 15.26 -33.91 5.57
C SER A 73 15.19 -34.54 6.94
N GLY A 74 14.00 -34.53 7.54
CA GLY A 74 13.74 -35.01 8.89
C GLY A 74 13.22 -33.93 9.82
N TYR A 75 13.51 -34.09 11.12
CA TYR A 75 12.98 -33.24 12.18
C TYR A 75 13.89 -32.07 12.51
N ILE A 76 13.35 -30.86 12.46
CA ILE A 76 13.96 -29.70 13.10
C ILE A 76 13.36 -29.57 14.50
N ASP A 77 14.11 -30.06 15.49
CA ASP A 77 13.74 -30.04 16.91
C ASP A 77 14.02 -28.67 17.53
N LEU A 78 13.00 -27.81 17.53
CA LEU A 78 13.12 -26.46 18.04
C LEU A 78 13.46 -26.45 19.55
N LYS A 79 14.29 -25.48 19.98
CA LYS A 79 14.58 -25.22 21.40
C LYS A 79 13.85 -23.99 21.93
N SER A 80 13.24 -23.22 21.04
CA SER A 80 12.45 -22.03 21.33
C SER A 80 11.54 -21.74 20.14
N THR A 81 10.56 -20.84 20.30
CA THR A 81 9.70 -20.39 19.19
C THR A 81 10.53 -20.02 17.96
N LEU A 82 10.19 -20.60 16.81
CA LEU A 82 10.76 -20.20 15.53
C LEU A 82 9.98 -18.98 15.03
N LYS A 83 10.67 -17.86 14.83
CA LYS A 83 10.07 -16.66 14.26
C LYS A 83 10.62 -16.47 12.86
N ILE A 84 9.73 -16.38 11.88
CA ILE A 84 10.06 -16.00 10.51
C ILE A 84 9.95 -14.49 10.44
N THR A 85 11.08 -13.79 10.57
CA THR A 85 11.14 -12.32 10.72
C THR A 85 11.61 -11.60 9.47
N GLY A 86 12.30 -12.29 8.56
CA GLY A 86 12.69 -11.67 7.30
C GLY A 86 11.50 -11.50 6.36
N ASN A 87 11.64 -10.58 5.40
CA ASN A 87 10.62 -10.26 4.40
C ASN A 87 11.06 -10.77 3.02
N ASN A 88 10.12 -10.95 2.09
CA ASN A 88 10.41 -11.43 0.74
C ASN A 88 11.12 -12.80 0.79
N ILE A 89 10.44 -13.80 1.35
CA ILE A 89 10.99 -15.15 1.54
C ILE A 89 10.11 -16.19 0.83
N THR A 90 10.73 -17.09 0.08
CA THR A 90 10.12 -18.36 -0.30
C THR A 90 10.73 -19.48 0.53
N ILE A 91 9.94 -20.26 1.27
CA ILE A 91 10.40 -21.46 1.98
C ILE A 91 9.90 -22.68 1.22
N ALA A 92 10.78 -23.24 0.39
CA ALA A 92 10.45 -24.28 -0.57
C ALA A 92 10.68 -25.67 0.03
N GLY A 93 9.76 -26.12 0.90
CA GLY A 93 9.83 -27.43 1.55
C GLY A 93 9.89 -28.61 0.58
N GLN A 94 9.40 -28.44 -0.66
CA GLN A 94 9.47 -29.45 -1.71
C GLN A 94 10.90 -29.73 -2.19
N THR A 95 11.89 -28.91 -1.87
CA THR A 95 13.30 -29.18 -2.23
C THR A 95 13.95 -30.21 -1.33
N ALA A 96 13.41 -30.43 -0.12
CA ALA A 96 13.98 -31.38 0.83
C ALA A 96 14.00 -32.81 0.25
N PRO A 97 15.12 -33.55 0.37
CA PRO A 97 15.21 -34.93 -0.09
C PRO A 97 14.35 -35.88 0.77
N GLY A 98 14.13 -37.13 0.33
CA GLY A 98 13.39 -38.13 1.13
C GLY A 98 12.00 -37.64 1.56
N ASN A 99 11.66 -37.80 2.85
CA ASN A 99 10.32 -37.51 3.38
C ASN A 99 10.07 -36.04 3.77
N GLY A 100 10.98 -35.14 3.42
CA GLY A 100 10.84 -33.71 3.65
C GLY A 100 11.10 -33.27 5.10
N ILE A 101 10.63 -32.08 5.45
CA ILE A 101 10.94 -31.42 6.73
C ILE A 101 9.71 -31.32 7.64
N CYS A 102 9.89 -31.67 8.90
CA CYS A 102 8.92 -31.40 9.96
C CYS A 102 9.55 -30.55 11.08
N ILE A 103 8.92 -29.41 11.36
CA ILE A 103 9.29 -28.50 12.44
C ILE A 103 8.43 -28.85 13.65
N ARG A 104 9.06 -29.07 14.82
CA ARG A 104 8.34 -29.54 16.01
C ARG A 104 8.84 -29.01 17.34
N GLY A 105 8.03 -29.21 18.38
CA GLY A 105 8.38 -29.01 19.79
C GLY A 105 8.15 -27.60 20.32
N TYR A 106 8.25 -26.56 19.47
CA TYR A 106 7.91 -25.18 19.79
C TYR A 106 7.09 -24.54 18.66
N PRO A 107 6.39 -23.42 18.93
CA PRO A 107 5.58 -22.74 17.93
C PRO A 107 6.41 -22.17 16.78
N THR A 108 5.83 -22.11 15.59
CA THR A 108 6.33 -21.26 14.50
C THR A 108 5.42 -20.06 14.32
N ILE A 109 6.01 -18.87 14.28
CA ILE A 109 5.27 -17.61 14.15
C ILE A 109 5.82 -16.84 12.96
N ILE A 110 4.96 -16.47 12.02
CA ILE A 110 5.29 -15.58 10.91
C ILE A 110 5.12 -14.14 11.37
N LYS A 111 6.17 -13.33 11.18
CA LYS A 111 6.22 -11.90 11.51
C LYS A 111 6.74 -11.01 10.38
N GLY A 112 7.36 -11.60 9.37
CA GLY A 112 7.69 -10.92 8.12
C GLY A 112 6.50 -10.84 7.16
N ASN A 113 6.70 -10.12 6.06
CA ASN A 113 5.72 -9.90 5.01
C ASN A 113 6.27 -10.39 3.66
N ASN A 114 5.37 -10.62 2.70
CA ASN A 114 5.72 -11.17 1.39
C ASN A 114 6.40 -12.55 1.51
N ILE A 115 5.65 -13.54 2.01
CA ILE A 115 6.18 -14.86 2.35
C ILE A 115 5.40 -15.97 1.66
N ILE A 116 6.11 -16.85 0.98
CA ILE A 116 5.60 -18.10 0.40
C ILE A 116 6.12 -19.26 1.27
N ILE A 117 5.25 -20.15 1.75
CA ILE A 117 5.66 -21.40 2.41
C ILE A 117 4.95 -22.57 1.75
N ARG A 118 5.72 -23.55 1.26
CA ARG A 118 5.18 -24.72 0.57
C ARG A 118 5.70 -26.04 1.12
N TYR A 119 4.86 -27.07 1.15
CA TYR A 119 5.23 -28.48 1.41
C TYR A 119 5.94 -28.79 2.76
N LEU A 120 5.79 -27.93 3.77
CA LEU A 120 6.35 -28.17 5.11
C LEU A 120 5.33 -28.81 6.07
N ARG A 121 5.87 -29.38 7.15
CA ARG A 121 5.06 -29.84 8.29
C ARG A 121 5.37 -29.04 9.55
N PHE A 122 4.32 -28.61 10.24
CA PHE A 122 4.38 -27.94 11.53
C PHE A 122 3.63 -28.78 12.56
N ARG A 123 4.36 -29.41 13.48
CA ARG A 123 3.78 -30.32 14.48
C ARG A 123 4.28 -29.98 15.86
N LEU A 124 3.56 -29.13 16.59
CA LEU A 124 3.98 -28.67 17.90
C LEU A 124 4.18 -29.85 18.87
N GLY A 125 3.12 -30.65 19.06
CA GLY A 125 3.12 -31.81 19.95
C GLY A 125 3.22 -31.46 21.44
N ASP A 126 3.10 -32.46 22.30
CA ASP A 126 3.13 -32.28 23.76
C ASP A 126 4.54 -32.45 24.39
N ILE A 127 5.60 -32.66 23.60
CA ILE A 127 6.96 -32.98 24.07
C ILE A 127 7.45 -31.96 25.11
N ASN A 128 7.21 -30.67 24.86
CA ASN A 128 7.60 -29.58 25.75
C ASN A 128 6.42 -29.02 26.56
N SER A 129 5.23 -29.61 26.43
CA SER A 129 3.99 -29.20 27.12
C SER A 129 3.66 -27.70 26.98
N ILE A 130 3.91 -27.14 25.80
CA ILE A 130 3.67 -25.73 25.49
C ILE A 130 2.23 -25.56 25.06
N LYS A 131 1.49 -24.66 25.70
CA LYS A 131 0.16 -24.23 25.25
C LYS A 131 0.31 -23.11 24.22
N SER A 132 0.27 -23.45 22.93
CA SER A 132 0.36 -22.48 21.84
C SER A 132 -0.03 -23.15 20.51
N ASP A 133 0.06 -22.36 19.45
CA ASP A 133 -0.24 -22.78 18.09
C ASP A 133 0.92 -23.55 17.47
N ALA A 134 0.62 -24.43 16.50
CA ALA A 134 1.68 -25.02 15.69
C ALA A 134 2.23 -24.00 14.67
N LEU A 135 1.33 -23.28 13.99
CA LEU A 135 1.65 -22.18 13.09
C LEU A 135 0.75 -20.96 13.35
N ASP A 136 1.35 -19.79 13.49
CA ASP A 136 0.63 -18.54 13.72
C ASP A 136 1.09 -17.44 12.75
N ILE A 137 0.11 -16.69 12.22
CA ILE A 137 0.29 -15.53 11.34
C ILE A 137 -0.64 -14.42 11.82
N ASN A 138 -0.08 -13.32 12.29
CA ASN A 138 -0.90 -12.18 12.70
C ASN A 138 -0.26 -10.84 12.36
N ASP A 139 -1.13 -9.90 11.98
CA ASP A 139 -0.78 -8.54 11.58
C ASP A 139 0.28 -8.48 10.47
N CYS A 140 0.22 -9.43 9.53
CA CYS A 140 1.14 -9.55 8.40
C CYS A 140 0.41 -9.36 7.06
N LYS A 141 1.17 -9.13 5.99
CA LYS A 141 0.62 -8.98 4.63
C LYS A 141 1.36 -9.74 3.55
N ASN A 142 0.62 -10.07 2.48
CA ASN A 142 1.11 -10.76 1.30
C ASN A 142 1.73 -12.11 1.69
N ILE A 143 0.90 -13.08 2.05
CA ILE A 143 1.38 -14.41 2.47
C ILE A 143 0.60 -15.48 1.74
N ILE A 144 1.31 -16.50 1.28
CA ILE A 144 0.68 -17.73 0.82
C ILE A 144 1.27 -18.93 1.56
N ILE A 145 0.38 -19.71 2.18
CA ILE A 145 0.70 -21.01 2.79
C ILE A 145 0.02 -22.07 1.94
N ASP A 146 0.82 -22.89 1.28
CA ASP A 146 0.35 -23.86 0.30
C ASP A 146 0.88 -25.26 0.63
N HIS A 147 0.03 -26.28 0.51
CA HIS A 147 0.46 -27.68 0.68
C HIS A 147 1.20 -27.99 2.00
N CYS A 148 0.83 -27.34 3.12
CA CYS A 148 1.44 -27.59 4.41
C CYS A 148 0.59 -28.51 5.30
N SER A 149 1.23 -29.34 6.13
CA SER A 149 0.54 -30.15 7.14
C SER A 149 0.80 -29.59 8.53
N ILE A 150 -0.25 -29.12 9.20
CA ILE A 150 -0.20 -28.37 10.46
C ILE A 150 -1.05 -29.12 11.50
N SER A 151 -0.43 -29.59 12.57
CA SER A 151 -1.15 -30.40 13.56
C SER A 151 -0.59 -30.30 14.97
N TRP A 152 -1.36 -30.87 15.90
CA TRP A 152 -0.97 -31.05 17.30
C TRP A 152 -0.63 -29.75 18.02
N GLY A 153 -1.33 -28.67 17.66
CA GLY A 153 -1.37 -27.45 18.46
C GLY A 153 -2.02 -27.72 19.81
N ALA A 154 -1.55 -27.07 20.86
CA ALA A 154 -2.12 -27.20 22.21
C ALA A 154 -2.99 -25.99 22.60
N ASP A 155 -3.02 -24.97 21.74
CA ASP A 155 -4.04 -23.93 21.69
C ASP A 155 -4.81 -24.07 20.36
N GLU A 156 -4.41 -23.42 19.27
CA GLU A 156 -4.91 -23.70 17.91
C GLU A 156 -3.90 -24.53 17.08
N CYS A 157 -4.33 -25.17 16.01
CA CYS A 157 -3.37 -25.74 15.06
C CYS A 157 -2.77 -24.65 14.19
N ALA A 158 -3.62 -23.81 13.57
CA ALA A 158 -3.19 -22.76 12.65
C ALA A 158 -4.06 -21.50 12.77
N SER A 159 -3.47 -20.39 13.23
CA SER A 159 -4.16 -19.10 13.34
C SER A 159 -3.64 -18.10 12.32
N MET A 160 -4.57 -17.43 11.62
CA MET A 160 -4.30 -16.43 10.58
C MET A 160 -5.28 -15.26 10.73
N TYR A 161 -4.90 -14.19 11.41
CA TYR A 161 -5.83 -13.10 11.71
C TYR A 161 -5.19 -11.72 11.71
N GLY A 162 -5.99 -10.67 11.48
CA GLY A 162 -5.48 -9.30 11.36
C GLY A 162 -4.58 -9.08 10.13
N ASN A 163 -4.63 -9.99 9.15
CA ASN A 163 -3.77 -9.98 7.99
C ASN A 163 -4.42 -9.32 6.77
N GLU A 164 -3.59 -8.93 5.80
CA GLU A 164 -4.00 -8.36 4.52
C GLU A 164 -3.37 -9.16 3.37
N ASN A 165 -4.14 -9.55 2.37
CA ASN A 165 -3.66 -10.31 1.20
C ASN A 165 -3.03 -11.66 1.59
N VAL A 166 -3.79 -12.51 2.28
CA VAL A 166 -3.32 -13.83 2.70
C VAL A 166 -4.11 -14.94 2.01
N THR A 167 -3.42 -15.95 1.49
CA THR A 167 -4.02 -17.20 1.04
C THR A 167 -3.50 -18.38 1.86
N VAL A 168 -4.41 -19.23 2.33
CA VAL A 168 -4.09 -20.57 2.84
C VAL A 168 -4.80 -21.58 1.95
N GLN A 169 -4.01 -22.34 1.20
CA GLN A 169 -4.54 -23.28 0.22
C GLN A 169 -3.93 -24.67 0.34
N TRP A 170 -4.73 -25.69 0.02
CA TRP A 170 -4.27 -27.08 -0.03
C TRP A 170 -3.56 -27.56 1.25
N CYS A 171 -3.90 -27.02 2.42
CA CYS A 171 -3.27 -27.40 3.69
C CYS A 171 -4.09 -28.45 4.45
N MET A 172 -3.42 -29.26 5.26
CA MET A 172 -4.04 -30.14 6.26
C MET A 172 -3.88 -29.51 7.64
N ILE A 173 -4.97 -29.27 8.36
CA ILE A 173 -4.98 -28.53 9.64
C ILE A 173 -5.82 -29.29 10.66
N GLY A 174 -5.20 -29.89 11.68
CA GLY A 174 -6.00 -30.71 12.60
C GLY A 174 -5.30 -31.38 13.76
N GLU A 175 -6.08 -32.16 14.50
CA GLU A 175 -5.66 -32.82 15.73
C GLU A 175 -5.12 -31.86 16.80
N GLY A 176 -5.82 -30.76 17.05
CA GLY A 176 -5.59 -29.93 18.24
C GLY A 176 -5.66 -30.80 19.50
N LEU A 177 -4.67 -30.67 20.38
CA LEU A 177 -4.47 -31.58 21.51
C LEU A 177 -5.36 -31.20 22.70
N ASP A 178 -6.33 -32.06 23.07
CA ASP A 178 -7.31 -31.76 24.13
C ASP A 178 -6.80 -32.04 25.56
N TYR A 179 -5.51 -32.36 25.78
CA TYR A 179 -4.99 -32.58 27.15
C TYR A 179 -5.04 -31.33 28.05
N MET A 180 -5.13 -30.14 27.44
CA MET A 180 -5.34 -28.86 28.13
C MET A 180 -6.79 -28.35 28.00
N GLY A 181 -7.70 -29.14 27.43
CA GLY A 181 -9.12 -28.79 27.25
C GLY A 181 -9.39 -27.72 26.20
N HIS A 182 -8.49 -27.52 25.24
CA HIS A 182 -8.57 -26.47 24.23
C HIS A 182 -8.12 -26.97 22.84
N SER A 183 -8.70 -28.07 22.36
CA SER A 183 -8.45 -28.60 21.00
C SER A 183 -9.12 -27.72 19.93
N CYS A 184 -8.33 -26.91 19.22
CA CYS A 184 -8.84 -25.96 18.24
C CYS A 184 -8.18 -26.08 16.86
N GLY A 185 -8.95 -25.85 15.79
CA GLY A 185 -8.42 -25.75 14.43
C GLY A 185 -7.67 -24.43 14.20
N GLY A 186 -8.36 -23.30 14.29
CA GLY A 186 -7.75 -22.00 14.00
C GLY A 186 -8.66 -20.77 14.15
N LEU A 187 -8.02 -19.61 14.39
CA LEU A 187 -8.64 -18.28 14.29
C LEU A 187 -8.32 -17.67 12.92
N TRP A 188 -9.33 -17.52 12.05
CA TRP A 188 -9.13 -17.08 10.66
C TRP A 188 -9.84 -15.75 10.39
N GLY A 189 -9.17 -14.80 9.74
CA GLY A 189 -9.75 -13.49 9.44
C GLY A 189 -8.97 -12.68 8.42
N GLY A 190 -9.22 -11.35 8.41
CA GLY A 190 -8.64 -10.41 7.46
C GLY A 190 -9.19 -10.52 6.03
N ASN A 191 -8.58 -9.75 5.13
CA ASN A 191 -8.76 -9.85 3.69
C ASN A 191 -7.96 -11.04 3.16
N SER A 192 -8.56 -12.22 3.26
CA SER A 192 -7.86 -13.49 3.13
C SER A 192 -8.72 -14.55 2.45
N SER A 193 -8.07 -15.43 1.69
CA SER A 193 -8.67 -16.61 1.06
C SER A 193 -8.22 -17.89 1.77
N TYR A 194 -9.17 -18.75 2.08
CA TYR A 194 -8.94 -20.06 2.68
C TYR A 194 -9.66 -21.10 1.84
N HIS A 195 -8.93 -21.85 1.00
CA HIS A 195 -9.55 -22.78 0.07
C HIS A 195 -8.83 -24.11 -0.11
N HIS A 196 -9.59 -25.15 -0.44
CA HIS A 196 -9.07 -26.51 -0.64
C HIS A 196 -8.27 -27.06 0.56
N ASN A 197 -8.59 -26.65 1.78
CA ASN A 197 -7.94 -27.17 2.98
C ASN A 197 -8.73 -28.34 3.58
N LEU A 198 -8.03 -29.27 4.24
CA LEU A 198 -8.63 -30.30 5.09
C LEU A 198 -8.49 -29.90 6.55
N ILE A 199 -9.62 -29.66 7.22
CA ILE A 199 -9.70 -29.31 8.64
C ILE A 199 -10.29 -30.49 9.39
N TYR A 200 -9.56 -31.07 10.35
CA TYR A 200 -9.93 -32.39 10.89
C TYR A 200 -9.67 -32.58 12.38
N HIS A 201 -10.50 -33.38 13.03
CA HIS A 201 -10.30 -33.88 14.41
C HIS A 201 -10.01 -32.81 15.47
N ASN A 202 -10.52 -31.58 15.31
CA ASN A 202 -10.47 -30.57 16.36
C ASN A 202 -11.83 -30.45 17.05
N LYS A 203 -11.80 -30.14 18.35
CA LYS A 203 -13.03 -29.96 19.11
C LYS A 203 -13.81 -28.74 18.67
N THR A 204 -13.16 -27.60 18.46
CA THR A 204 -13.81 -26.35 18.06
C THR A 204 -12.93 -25.52 17.13
N ARG A 205 -13.41 -24.34 16.71
CA ARG A 205 -12.73 -23.39 15.82
C ARG A 205 -12.28 -24.07 14.51
N ASN A 206 -13.22 -24.59 13.70
CA ASN A 206 -12.90 -25.28 12.44
C ASN A 206 -13.33 -24.53 11.15
N PRO A 207 -12.95 -23.25 10.90
CA PRO A 207 -12.29 -22.29 11.78
C PRO A 207 -13.28 -21.49 12.63
N LYS A 208 -12.77 -20.63 13.52
CA LYS A 208 -13.53 -19.45 13.97
C LYS A 208 -13.14 -18.24 13.12
N PHE A 209 -14.12 -17.62 12.45
CA PHE A 209 -13.93 -16.37 11.71
C PHE A 209 -13.77 -15.20 12.68
N ALA A 210 -12.53 -14.90 13.06
CA ALA A 210 -12.17 -13.91 14.07
C ALA A 210 -11.29 -12.80 13.49
N TYR A 211 -11.38 -11.59 14.07
CA TYR A 211 -10.63 -10.42 13.59
C TYR A 211 -10.86 -10.12 12.10
N THR A 212 -12.10 -10.32 11.65
CA THR A 212 -12.65 -9.72 10.42
C THR A 212 -13.25 -8.38 10.83
N TYR A 213 -12.55 -7.28 10.55
CA TYR A 213 -13.05 -5.93 10.83
C TYR A 213 -14.19 -5.55 9.88
N GLU A 214 -14.85 -4.41 10.14
CA GLU A 214 -16.09 -4.01 9.43
C GLU A 214 -15.97 -3.98 7.90
N ASN A 215 -14.78 -3.67 7.37
CA ASN A 215 -14.51 -3.62 5.94
C ASN A 215 -13.78 -4.85 5.39
N ASP A 216 -13.41 -5.81 6.25
CA ASP A 216 -12.69 -7.00 5.82
C ASP A 216 -13.64 -8.01 5.18
N ILE A 217 -13.16 -8.67 4.12
CA ILE A 217 -13.85 -9.76 3.44
C ILE A 217 -12.97 -11.01 3.53
N THR A 218 -13.45 -12.03 4.22
CA THR A 218 -12.81 -13.35 4.25
C THR A 218 -13.49 -14.29 3.27
N ASP A 219 -12.72 -14.93 2.41
CA ASP A 219 -13.19 -15.94 1.47
C ASP A 219 -12.88 -17.35 2.00
N TYR A 220 -13.91 -18.18 2.19
CA TYR A 220 -13.78 -19.54 2.71
C TYR A 220 -14.52 -20.53 1.82
N ARG A 221 -13.80 -21.22 0.94
CA ARG A 221 -14.42 -22.08 -0.07
C ARG A 221 -13.71 -23.39 -0.36
N ASN A 222 -14.43 -24.39 -0.83
CA ASN A 222 -13.86 -25.69 -1.23
C ASN A 222 -13.06 -26.43 -0.15
N ASN A 223 -13.27 -26.15 1.12
CA ASN A 223 -12.60 -26.85 2.22
C ASN A 223 -13.37 -28.12 2.62
N VAL A 224 -12.68 -29.10 3.19
CA VAL A 224 -13.27 -30.28 3.82
C VAL A 224 -13.15 -30.14 5.34
N ILE A 225 -14.27 -30.22 6.05
CA ILE A 225 -14.34 -30.12 7.51
C ILE A 225 -14.78 -31.46 8.06
N TYR A 226 -13.94 -32.10 8.88
CA TYR A 226 -14.15 -33.48 9.33
C TYR A 226 -14.08 -33.66 10.86
N ASN A 227 -15.09 -34.35 11.40
CA ASN A 227 -15.09 -34.92 12.76
C ASN A 227 -14.82 -33.90 13.88
N TRP A 228 -15.52 -32.76 13.84
CA TRP A 228 -15.48 -31.75 14.91
C TRP A 228 -16.18 -32.24 16.20
N GLY A 229 -15.78 -31.76 17.37
CA GLY A 229 -16.36 -32.19 18.66
C GLY A 229 -17.54 -31.34 19.10
N GLU A 230 -17.31 -30.04 19.25
CA GLU A 230 -18.27 -29.06 19.73
C GLU A 230 -18.92 -28.27 18.60
N MET A 231 -18.11 -27.71 17.69
CA MET A 231 -18.59 -26.83 16.61
C MET A 231 -17.76 -27.01 15.34
N SER A 232 -18.42 -26.92 14.19
CA SER A 232 -17.79 -26.80 12.87
C SER A 232 -17.20 -25.39 12.74
N THR A 233 -17.92 -24.43 12.14
CA THR A 233 -17.46 -23.04 12.02
C THR A 233 -18.29 -22.09 12.89
N TYR A 234 -17.68 -20.98 13.32
CA TYR A 234 -18.41 -19.90 14.00
C TYR A 234 -17.73 -18.53 13.88
N CYS A 235 -18.45 -17.46 14.20
CA CYS A 235 -18.02 -16.09 13.90
C CYS A 235 -17.74 -15.23 15.14
N SER A 236 -16.86 -14.24 14.97
CA SER A 236 -16.77 -13.01 15.78
C SER A 236 -17.82 -11.97 15.35
N PRO A 237 -17.96 -10.81 16.04
CA PRO A 237 -19.10 -9.92 15.83
C PRO A 237 -19.22 -9.23 14.46
N THR A 238 -18.11 -8.90 13.80
CA THR A 238 -18.10 -8.01 12.62
C THR A 238 -17.47 -8.67 11.39
N GLY A 239 -17.58 -7.97 10.25
CA GLY A 239 -16.93 -8.32 8.98
C GLY A 239 -17.73 -9.26 8.10
N LYS A 240 -17.24 -9.47 6.87
CA LYS A 240 -17.94 -10.18 5.80
C LYS A 240 -17.26 -11.51 5.52
N VAL A 241 -18.04 -12.57 5.31
CA VAL A 241 -17.48 -13.90 4.99
C VAL A 241 -18.28 -14.58 3.88
N ASN A 242 -17.57 -15.03 2.85
CA ASN A 242 -18.09 -15.99 1.86
C ASN A 242 -17.83 -17.42 2.38
N ILE A 243 -18.86 -18.26 2.46
CA ILE A 243 -18.78 -19.68 2.85
C ILE A 243 -19.35 -20.50 1.70
N ILE A 244 -18.49 -20.96 0.78
CA ILE A 244 -18.90 -21.48 -0.53
C ILE A 244 -18.39 -22.90 -0.78
N ASN A 245 -19.25 -23.83 -1.19
CA ASN A 245 -18.84 -25.16 -1.68
C ASN A 245 -17.89 -25.94 -0.75
N ASN A 246 -18.03 -25.79 0.56
CA ASN A 246 -17.28 -26.59 1.54
C ASN A 246 -18.01 -27.91 1.82
N TYR A 247 -17.25 -28.97 2.14
CA TYR A 247 -17.77 -30.30 2.48
C TYR A 247 -17.71 -30.54 3.99
N PHE A 248 -18.86 -30.60 4.64
CA PHE A 248 -18.99 -30.86 6.07
C PHE A 248 -19.33 -32.32 6.34
N LYS A 249 -18.41 -33.04 6.98
CA LYS A 249 -18.58 -34.45 7.35
C LYS A 249 -18.41 -34.65 8.85
N TYR A 250 -19.50 -34.95 9.55
CA TYR A 250 -19.42 -35.36 10.94
C TYR A 250 -18.73 -36.72 11.05
N GLY A 251 -18.04 -36.96 12.17
CA GLY A 251 -17.39 -38.25 12.46
C GLY A 251 -17.74 -38.80 13.85
N PRO A 252 -17.01 -39.81 14.34
CA PRO A 252 -17.28 -40.44 15.63
C PRO A 252 -17.29 -39.46 16.82
N SER A 253 -16.37 -38.48 16.87
CA SER A 253 -16.32 -37.48 17.94
C SER A 253 -17.50 -36.52 17.88
N THR A 254 -17.91 -36.09 16.68
CA THR A 254 -19.12 -35.27 16.51
C THR A 254 -20.36 -35.99 17.03
N GLN A 255 -20.46 -37.29 16.76
CA GLN A 255 -21.58 -38.11 17.22
C GLN A 255 -21.62 -38.27 18.74
N SER A 256 -20.48 -38.42 19.39
CA SER A 256 -20.43 -38.60 20.85
C SER A 256 -20.55 -37.31 21.64
N GLU A 257 -20.03 -36.19 21.12
CA GLU A 257 -19.92 -34.94 21.88
C GLU A 257 -21.09 -33.97 21.68
N LYS A 258 -21.48 -33.71 20.44
CA LYS A 258 -22.59 -32.78 20.10
C LYS A 258 -23.41 -33.26 18.88
N PRO A 259 -24.28 -34.27 19.06
CA PRO A 259 -25.20 -34.75 18.01
C PRO A 259 -25.97 -33.65 17.27
N ASP A 260 -26.36 -32.58 17.98
CA ASP A 260 -27.17 -31.49 17.45
C ASP A 260 -26.39 -30.52 16.56
N GLN A 261 -25.06 -30.66 16.48
CA GLN A 261 -24.19 -29.80 15.66
C GLN A 261 -23.77 -30.47 14.34
N ARG A 262 -24.24 -31.69 14.07
CA ARG A 262 -23.90 -32.44 12.84
C ARG A 262 -24.37 -31.77 11.56
N ASN A 263 -25.40 -30.93 11.64
CA ASN A 263 -25.98 -30.23 10.50
C ASN A 263 -25.65 -28.72 10.46
N THR A 264 -24.74 -28.26 11.32
CA THR A 264 -24.34 -26.85 11.37
C THR A 264 -23.22 -26.59 10.38
N ILE A 265 -23.44 -25.64 9.46
CA ILE A 265 -22.40 -25.06 8.59
C ILE A 265 -21.64 -24.01 9.38
N VAL A 266 -22.37 -23.07 9.99
CA VAL A 266 -21.81 -21.93 10.73
C VAL A 266 -22.74 -21.48 11.87
N TYR A 267 -22.15 -21.12 13.01
CA TYR A 267 -22.84 -20.48 14.13
C TYR A 267 -22.41 -19.01 14.31
N SER A 268 -23.36 -18.09 14.42
CA SER A 268 -23.07 -16.69 14.79
C SER A 268 -24.19 -16.13 15.66
N GLU A 269 -23.86 -15.66 16.86
CA GLU A 269 -24.82 -14.97 17.74
C GLU A 269 -24.93 -13.45 17.44
N TYR A 270 -24.22 -12.97 16.43
CA TYR A 270 -24.06 -11.53 16.17
C TYR A 270 -24.87 -11.09 14.95
N ASN A 271 -25.81 -10.18 15.16
CA ASN A 271 -26.61 -9.54 14.11
C ASN A 271 -25.87 -8.42 13.36
N THR A 272 -24.56 -8.34 13.54
CA THR A 272 -23.64 -7.43 12.84
C THR A 272 -22.68 -8.17 11.91
N LYS A 273 -22.73 -9.50 11.87
CA LYS A 273 -21.90 -10.33 10.99
C LYS A 273 -22.65 -10.61 9.70
N GLU A 274 -22.06 -10.28 8.55
CA GLU A 274 -22.64 -10.53 7.24
C GLU A 274 -22.04 -11.79 6.61
N LEU A 275 -22.89 -12.73 6.17
CA LEU A 275 -22.48 -14.00 5.61
C LEU A 275 -23.16 -14.25 4.27
N TYR A 276 -22.37 -14.61 3.26
CA TYR A 276 -22.85 -15.27 2.06
C TYR A 276 -22.57 -16.77 2.19
N VAL A 277 -23.60 -17.61 2.13
CA VAL A 277 -23.48 -19.06 2.36
C VAL A 277 -24.16 -19.81 1.23
N ASN A 278 -23.39 -20.52 0.41
CA ASN A 278 -23.92 -21.19 -0.79
C ASN A 278 -23.18 -22.49 -1.15
N GLY A 279 -23.91 -23.47 -1.69
CA GLY A 279 -23.38 -24.69 -2.31
C GLY A 279 -22.56 -25.62 -1.41
N ASN A 280 -22.57 -25.41 -0.09
CA ASN A 280 -21.93 -26.29 0.88
C ASN A 280 -22.68 -27.62 0.98
N PHE A 281 -21.92 -28.71 1.07
CA PHE A 281 -22.45 -30.06 1.23
C PHE A 281 -22.38 -30.49 2.69
N VAL A 282 -23.47 -31.03 3.23
CA VAL A 282 -23.53 -31.51 4.62
C VAL A 282 -23.89 -32.99 4.64
N TYR A 283 -22.89 -33.82 4.92
CA TYR A 283 -23.00 -35.28 4.88
C TYR A 283 -24.14 -35.78 5.77
N GLY A 284 -25.08 -36.53 5.19
CA GLY A 284 -26.23 -37.10 5.87
C GLY A 284 -27.40 -36.13 6.09
N TYR A 285 -27.33 -34.90 5.58
CA TYR A 285 -28.36 -33.87 5.71
C TYR A 285 -28.70 -33.25 4.34
N PRO A 286 -29.47 -33.97 3.49
CA PRO A 286 -29.80 -33.50 2.14
C PRO A 286 -30.57 -32.18 2.13
N ASP A 287 -31.46 -31.96 3.12
CA ASP A 287 -32.22 -30.71 3.21
C ASP A 287 -31.30 -29.49 3.44
N VAL A 288 -30.27 -29.63 4.28
CA VAL A 288 -29.27 -28.56 4.52
C VAL A 288 -28.33 -28.38 3.34
N THR A 289 -28.01 -29.47 2.64
CA THR A 289 -27.22 -29.41 1.40
C THR A 289 -27.99 -28.68 0.30
N GLN A 290 -29.29 -28.91 0.20
CA GLN A 290 -30.16 -28.22 -0.75
C GLN A 290 -30.41 -26.76 -0.38
N ASP A 291 -30.56 -26.47 0.91
CA ASP A 291 -30.78 -25.13 1.46
C ASP A 291 -29.83 -24.89 2.64
N ASN A 292 -28.68 -24.26 2.33
CA ASN A 292 -27.64 -23.96 3.32
C ASN A 292 -28.10 -23.04 4.44
N SER A 293 -29.18 -22.25 4.26
CA SER A 293 -29.71 -21.40 5.32
C SER A 293 -30.16 -22.21 6.55
N LEU A 294 -30.59 -23.46 6.35
CA LEU A 294 -30.95 -24.39 7.42
C LEU A 294 -29.74 -24.81 8.27
N GLY A 295 -28.53 -24.72 7.71
CA GLY A 295 -27.27 -25.01 8.38
C GLY A 295 -26.67 -23.80 9.10
N VAL A 296 -27.21 -22.60 8.90
CA VAL A 296 -26.81 -21.38 9.60
C VAL A 296 -27.56 -21.30 10.93
N LYS A 297 -26.83 -21.13 12.03
CA LYS A 297 -27.39 -21.06 13.39
C LYS A 297 -27.09 -19.71 14.04
N GLY A 298 -28.03 -19.23 14.86
CA GLY A 298 -27.95 -17.95 15.54
C GLY A 298 -28.61 -16.83 14.76
N THR A 299 -28.05 -15.62 14.78
CA THR A 299 -28.65 -14.41 14.20
C THR A 299 -27.69 -13.58 13.32
N PRO A 300 -26.87 -14.17 12.43
CA PRO A 300 -26.12 -13.37 11.46
C PRO A 300 -27.05 -12.70 10.45
N ILE A 301 -26.53 -11.69 9.74
CA ILE A 301 -27.14 -11.15 8.53
C ILE A 301 -26.73 -12.06 7.37
N LEU A 302 -27.71 -12.70 6.74
CA LEU A 302 -27.48 -13.40 5.48
C LEU A 302 -27.68 -12.43 4.33
N VAL A 303 -26.75 -12.45 3.37
CA VAL A 303 -26.84 -11.67 2.14
C VAL A 303 -27.10 -12.59 0.95
N ASP A 304 -27.76 -12.06 -0.08
CA ASP A 304 -28.16 -12.82 -1.26
C ASP A 304 -27.05 -12.90 -2.33
N ASP A 305 -26.10 -11.96 -2.31
CA ASP A 305 -25.01 -11.85 -3.28
C ASP A 305 -23.65 -12.14 -2.62
N GLU A 306 -22.78 -12.81 -3.38
CA GLU A 306 -21.39 -13.06 -2.99
C GLU A 306 -20.61 -11.76 -2.82
N PHE A 307 -19.78 -11.66 -1.77
CA PHE A 307 -18.87 -10.52 -1.62
C PHE A 307 -17.75 -10.59 -2.67
N PRO A 308 -17.38 -9.46 -3.31
CA PRO A 308 -16.33 -9.46 -4.32
C PRO A 308 -14.97 -9.78 -3.69
N VAL A 309 -14.30 -10.80 -4.21
CA VAL A 309 -12.98 -11.27 -3.76
C VAL A 309 -12.11 -11.62 -4.97
N PRO A 310 -10.78 -11.69 -4.81
CA PRO A 310 -9.90 -12.21 -5.85
C PRO A 310 -10.31 -13.63 -6.28
N PRO A 311 -10.08 -14.00 -7.56
CA PRO A 311 -10.56 -15.26 -8.10
C PRO A 311 -9.91 -16.47 -7.42
N VAL A 312 -10.73 -17.50 -7.21
CA VAL A 312 -10.35 -18.83 -6.74
C VAL A 312 -11.11 -19.85 -7.59
N THR A 313 -10.42 -20.84 -8.15
CA THR A 313 -11.06 -21.91 -8.91
C THR A 313 -12.05 -22.63 -8.01
N THR A 314 -13.33 -22.49 -8.33
CA THR A 314 -14.42 -22.94 -7.45
C THR A 314 -15.04 -24.23 -7.98
N HIS A 315 -14.81 -25.32 -7.27
CA HIS A 315 -15.39 -26.64 -7.55
C HIS A 315 -16.74 -26.84 -6.85
N THR A 316 -17.51 -27.87 -7.20
CA THR A 316 -18.57 -28.35 -6.31
C THR A 316 -17.98 -28.87 -4.99
N ALA A 317 -18.77 -28.91 -3.92
CA ALA A 317 -18.28 -29.39 -2.62
C ALA A 317 -17.82 -30.86 -2.66
N GLU A 318 -18.50 -31.71 -3.45
CA GLU A 318 -18.11 -33.10 -3.65
C GLU A 318 -16.83 -33.26 -4.48
N GLU A 319 -16.63 -32.46 -5.54
CA GLU A 319 -15.37 -32.47 -6.29
C GLU A 319 -14.22 -31.96 -5.42
N ALA A 320 -14.45 -30.87 -4.67
CA ALA A 320 -13.49 -30.35 -3.69
C ALA A 320 -13.12 -31.42 -2.66
N TYR A 321 -14.06 -32.25 -2.20
CA TYR A 321 -13.78 -33.35 -1.28
C TYR A 321 -12.74 -34.33 -1.84
N GLU A 322 -12.91 -34.79 -3.09
CA GLU A 322 -11.97 -35.71 -3.72
C GLU A 322 -10.60 -35.06 -3.94
N LEU A 323 -10.58 -33.81 -4.44
CA LEU A 323 -9.35 -33.07 -4.71
C LEU A 323 -8.58 -32.79 -3.41
N VAL A 324 -9.24 -32.33 -2.35
CA VAL A 324 -8.61 -32.06 -1.06
C VAL A 324 -7.99 -33.33 -0.47
N LEU A 325 -8.70 -34.46 -0.52
CA LEU A 325 -8.15 -35.73 -0.07
C LEU A 325 -6.98 -36.23 -0.93
N GLN A 326 -6.89 -35.81 -2.18
CA GLN A 326 -5.77 -36.14 -3.06
C GLN A 326 -4.57 -35.22 -2.83
N TYR A 327 -4.78 -33.91 -2.78
CA TYR A 327 -3.69 -32.92 -2.90
C TYR A 327 -3.37 -32.17 -1.61
N ALA A 328 -4.24 -32.09 -0.61
CA ALA A 328 -3.95 -31.27 0.57
C ALA A 328 -2.82 -31.84 1.48
N GLY A 329 -2.16 -30.95 2.21
CA GLY A 329 -1.02 -31.24 3.08
C GLY A 329 0.30 -31.29 2.30
N SER A 330 1.37 -31.73 2.95
CA SER A 330 2.67 -31.98 2.30
C SER A 330 2.57 -33.21 1.39
N SER A 331 1.89 -33.03 0.26
CA SER A 331 1.37 -34.08 -0.60
C SER A 331 2.31 -34.54 -1.70
N LYS A 332 3.44 -33.83 -1.89
CA LYS A 332 4.59 -34.36 -2.66
C LYS A 332 4.94 -35.76 -2.18
N LEU A 333 4.95 -35.95 -0.85
CA LEU A 333 5.00 -37.24 -0.20
C LEU A 333 4.39 -37.11 1.19
N ARG A 334 3.16 -37.64 1.38
CA ARG A 334 2.53 -37.66 2.71
C ARG A 334 3.26 -38.61 3.65
N ASP A 335 3.31 -38.25 4.93
CA ASP A 335 3.79 -39.16 5.96
C ASP A 335 2.64 -39.97 6.56
N ALA A 336 2.97 -40.91 7.46
CA ALA A 336 2.00 -41.83 8.05
C ALA A 336 0.85 -41.14 8.81
N VAL A 337 1.05 -39.90 9.30
CA VAL A 337 -0.01 -39.14 9.98
C VAL A 337 -0.98 -38.58 8.96
N ASP A 338 -0.48 -37.91 7.91
CA ASP A 338 -1.32 -37.33 6.86
C ASP A 338 -2.10 -38.44 6.11
N GLU A 339 -1.45 -39.58 5.82
CA GLU A 339 -2.10 -40.74 5.21
C GLU A 339 -3.20 -41.34 6.10
N ARG A 340 -2.93 -41.49 7.41
CA ARG A 340 -3.94 -41.96 8.38
C ARG A 340 -5.16 -41.05 8.37
N VAL A 341 -4.95 -39.73 8.40
CA VAL A 341 -6.05 -38.75 8.44
C VAL A 341 -6.89 -38.83 7.17
N VAL A 342 -6.27 -38.93 5.99
CA VAL A 342 -7.01 -39.13 4.73
C VAL A 342 -7.85 -40.41 4.78
N ASN A 343 -7.29 -41.49 5.32
CA ASN A 343 -8.03 -42.74 5.52
C ASN A 343 -9.15 -42.61 6.56
N ASP A 344 -8.95 -41.83 7.62
CA ASP A 344 -9.97 -41.55 8.62
C ASP A 344 -11.16 -40.80 8.01
N VAL A 345 -10.89 -39.80 7.17
CA VAL A 345 -11.93 -39.06 6.45
C VAL A 345 -12.69 -39.98 5.49
N LYS A 346 -12.00 -40.84 4.71
CA LYS A 346 -12.64 -41.77 3.77
C LYS A 346 -13.53 -42.79 4.50
N ASN A 347 -13.00 -43.41 5.55
CA ASN A 347 -13.65 -44.50 6.26
C ASN A 347 -14.57 -44.05 7.40
N ASN A 348 -14.67 -42.75 7.63
CA ASN A 348 -15.44 -42.16 8.73
C ASN A 348 -14.98 -42.67 10.12
N THR A 349 -13.66 -42.73 10.34
CA THR A 349 -13.00 -43.17 11.57
C THR A 349 -12.22 -42.02 12.24
N GLY A 350 -11.40 -42.32 13.25
CA GLY A 350 -10.65 -41.32 14.01
C GLY A 350 -11.45 -40.69 15.16
N HIS A 351 -10.76 -39.90 15.96
CA HIS A 351 -11.31 -39.24 17.16
C HIS A 351 -10.46 -38.01 17.52
N ILE A 352 -11.03 -37.10 18.32
CA ILE A 352 -10.28 -36.02 18.97
C ILE A 352 -9.34 -36.64 20.00
N ILE A 353 -8.06 -36.30 19.89
CA ILE A 353 -7.00 -36.84 20.74
C ILE A 353 -6.65 -35.86 21.86
N LYS A 354 -6.18 -36.37 22.99
CA LYS A 354 -5.58 -35.52 24.03
C LYS A 354 -4.09 -35.32 23.76
N ARG A 355 -3.40 -36.35 23.27
CA ARG A 355 -1.96 -36.35 23.01
C ARG A 355 -1.66 -37.04 21.70
N GLN A 356 -0.62 -36.60 20.99
CA GLN A 356 -0.20 -37.21 19.72
C GLN A 356 0.18 -38.70 19.87
N SER A 357 0.59 -39.14 21.07
CA SER A 357 0.90 -40.56 21.34
C SER A 357 -0.29 -41.51 21.18
N GLU A 358 -1.54 -41.01 21.25
CA GLU A 358 -2.74 -41.83 21.06
C GLU A 358 -2.91 -42.33 19.62
N VAL A 359 -2.22 -41.68 18.68
CA VAL A 359 -2.25 -41.97 17.25
C VAL A 359 -0.86 -42.32 16.69
N GLY A 360 0.05 -42.76 17.57
CA GLY A 360 1.40 -43.22 17.20
C GLY A 360 2.51 -42.18 17.39
N GLY A 361 2.17 -40.90 17.59
CA GLY A 361 3.15 -39.82 17.77
C GLY A 361 3.85 -39.41 16.48
N PHE A 362 5.03 -38.79 16.62
CA PHE A 362 5.84 -38.34 15.49
C PHE A 362 6.30 -39.54 14.66
N PRO A 363 5.93 -39.66 13.37
CA PRO A 363 6.31 -40.79 12.53
C PRO A 363 7.81 -40.76 12.19
N ASP A 364 8.38 -41.85 11.70
CA ASP A 364 9.74 -41.79 11.13
C ASP A 364 9.71 -41.00 9.82
N LEU A 365 10.65 -40.07 9.66
CA LEU A 365 10.88 -39.34 8.41
C LEU A 365 12.18 -39.85 7.81
N GLU A 366 12.08 -40.75 6.85
CA GLU A 366 13.24 -41.30 6.17
C GLU A 366 13.99 -40.18 5.43
N GLY A 367 15.30 -40.13 5.66
CA GLY A 367 16.19 -39.18 5.01
C GLY A 367 16.38 -39.53 3.54
N GLY A 368 16.89 -38.57 2.78
CA GLY A 368 17.38 -38.80 1.43
C GLY A 368 18.67 -38.04 1.19
N GLU A 369 19.42 -38.43 0.15
CA GLU A 369 20.60 -37.70 -0.28
C GLU A 369 20.16 -36.47 -1.10
N PRO A 370 20.71 -35.28 -0.83
CA PRO A 370 20.51 -34.14 -1.70
C PRO A 370 21.13 -34.38 -3.08
N LEU A 371 20.59 -33.72 -4.10
CA LEU A 371 21.21 -33.70 -5.42
C LEU A 371 22.41 -32.73 -5.41
N ASP A 372 23.41 -33.06 -6.23
CA ASP A 372 24.56 -32.20 -6.49
C ASP A 372 24.11 -30.90 -7.16
N ASP A 373 24.72 -29.80 -6.74
CA ASP A 373 24.43 -28.40 -7.07
C ASP A 373 25.75 -27.67 -6.84
N SER A 374 26.47 -27.45 -7.93
CA SER A 374 27.90 -27.08 -7.92
C SER A 374 28.13 -25.61 -7.60
N ASP A 375 27.18 -24.74 -7.94
CA ASP A 375 27.25 -23.29 -7.74
C ASP A 375 26.37 -22.76 -6.59
N HIS A 376 25.60 -23.64 -5.95
CA HIS A 376 24.77 -23.37 -4.77
C HIS A 376 23.61 -22.41 -5.05
N ASP A 377 23.06 -22.45 -6.26
CA ASP A 377 21.98 -21.58 -6.71
C ASP A 377 20.57 -22.12 -6.40
N GLY A 378 20.50 -23.32 -5.83
CA GLY A 378 19.27 -24.00 -5.43
C GLY A 378 18.68 -24.94 -6.48
N MET A 379 19.29 -25.03 -7.66
CA MET A 379 18.95 -25.93 -8.74
C MET A 379 20.01 -27.06 -8.85
N PRO A 380 19.63 -28.31 -9.13
CA PRO A 380 20.59 -29.38 -9.34
C PRO A 380 21.27 -29.32 -10.71
N ASP A 381 22.57 -29.66 -10.77
CA ASP A 381 23.38 -29.66 -12.01
C ASP A 381 22.71 -30.39 -13.18
N GLU A 382 22.05 -31.52 -12.89
CA GLU A 382 21.39 -32.34 -13.91
C GLU A 382 20.09 -31.70 -14.43
N TRP A 383 19.38 -30.95 -13.59
CA TRP A 383 18.20 -30.19 -14.00
C TRP A 383 18.61 -28.98 -14.84
N GLU A 384 19.65 -28.27 -14.43
CA GLU A 384 20.19 -27.12 -15.17
C GLU A 384 20.63 -27.51 -16.59
N LYS A 385 21.44 -28.57 -16.73
CA LYS A 385 21.86 -29.10 -18.04
C LYS A 385 20.67 -29.49 -18.91
N ALA A 386 19.61 -30.06 -18.31
CA ALA A 386 18.42 -30.46 -19.03
C ALA A 386 17.61 -29.27 -19.56
N ASN A 387 17.71 -28.11 -18.89
CA ASN A 387 17.01 -26.87 -19.23
C ASN A 387 17.90 -25.81 -19.90
N GLY A 388 19.14 -26.18 -20.27
CA GLY A 388 20.06 -25.32 -21.02
C GLY A 388 20.77 -24.24 -20.19
N LEU A 389 20.86 -24.43 -18.88
CA LEU A 389 21.56 -23.57 -17.92
C LEU A 389 23.00 -24.06 -17.67
N ASP A 390 23.80 -23.22 -17.02
CA ASP A 390 25.22 -23.48 -16.75
C ASP A 390 25.45 -23.82 -15.27
N PRO A 391 25.71 -25.09 -14.90
CA PRO A 391 25.84 -25.54 -13.50
C PRO A 391 26.96 -24.91 -12.66
N ASP A 392 27.78 -24.06 -13.27
CA ASP A 392 28.85 -23.32 -12.60
C ASP A 392 28.51 -21.80 -12.48
N ASN A 393 27.29 -21.38 -12.82
CA ASN A 393 26.87 -19.99 -12.92
C ASN A 393 25.63 -19.66 -12.04
N PRO A 394 25.83 -19.23 -10.78
CA PRO A 394 24.74 -19.12 -9.84
C PRO A 394 23.76 -17.98 -10.14
N GLU A 395 24.14 -17.05 -11.02
CA GLU A 395 23.30 -15.91 -11.38
C GLU A 395 22.17 -16.28 -12.37
N ASP A 396 22.30 -17.40 -13.10
CA ASP A 396 21.26 -17.79 -14.06
C ASP A 396 19.97 -18.29 -13.39
N ARG A 397 20.01 -18.64 -12.09
CA ARG A 397 18.81 -18.88 -11.26
C ARG A 397 17.74 -17.80 -11.37
N ASN A 398 18.15 -16.54 -11.56
CA ASN A 398 17.27 -15.37 -11.63
C ASN A 398 16.90 -15.00 -13.07
N GLY A 399 17.41 -15.74 -14.07
CA GLY A 399 16.95 -15.65 -15.45
C GLY A 399 15.53 -16.17 -15.62
N ASP A 400 14.96 -15.90 -16.78
CA ASP A 400 13.62 -16.30 -17.22
C ASP A 400 13.76 -16.71 -18.69
N ASN A 401 14.08 -17.99 -18.93
CA ASN A 401 14.50 -18.49 -20.24
C ASN A 401 13.33 -18.60 -21.25
N ASP A 402 12.10 -18.73 -20.77
CA ASP A 402 10.90 -18.89 -21.59
C ASP A 402 9.97 -17.68 -21.58
N PHE A 403 10.36 -16.62 -20.87
CA PHE A 403 9.72 -15.30 -20.84
C PHE A 403 8.30 -15.33 -20.26
N ASP A 404 8.04 -16.29 -19.37
CA ASP A 404 6.75 -16.49 -18.76
C ASP A 404 6.55 -15.70 -17.45
N GLY A 405 7.65 -15.11 -16.94
CA GLY A 405 7.72 -14.27 -15.76
C GLY A 405 8.28 -14.96 -14.51
N TYR A 406 8.40 -16.29 -14.50
CA TYR A 406 9.02 -17.02 -13.39
C TYR A 406 10.53 -17.11 -13.56
N THR A 407 11.24 -17.14 -12.43
CA THR A 407 12.68 -17.44 -12.44
C THR A 407 12.95 -18.89 -12.83
N ASN A 408 14.13 -19.16 -13.39
CA ASN A 408 14.62 -20.53 -13.58
C ASN A 408 14.57 -21.35 -12.27
N LEU A 409 14.89 -20.72 -11.12
CA LEU A 409 14.72 -21.36 -9.81
C LEU A 409 13.25 -21.70 -9.51
N GLU A 410 12.31 -20.79 -9.75
CA GLU A 410 10.88 -21.08 -9.58
C GLU A 410 10.39 -22.20 -10.51
N GLU A 411 10.87 -22.24 -11.75
CA GLU A 411 10.59 -23.32 -12.68
C GLU A 411 11.06 -24.67 -12.13
N TYR A 412 12.29 -24.71 -11.60
CA TYR A 412 12.76 -25.89 -10.88
C TYR A 412 11.84 -26.24 -9.71
N LEU A 413 11.53 -25.28 -8.82
CA LEU A 413 10.66 -25.50 -7.66
C LEU A 413 9.26 -26.01 -8.03
N ASN A 414 8.71 -25.57 -9.15
CA ASN A 414 7.40 -25.97 -9.65
C ASN A 414 7.45 -27.34 -10.33
N SER A 415 8.55 -27.69 -11.01
CA SER A 415 8.76 -29.00 -11.63
C SER A 415 8.83 -30.16 -10.63
N LEU A 416 9.12 -29.88 -9.35
CA LEU A 416 9.24 -30.88 -8.29
C LEU A 416 7.90 -31.45 -7.80
N VAL A 417 6.77 -30.89 -8.24
CA VAL A 417 5.45 -31.19 -7.68
C VAL A 417 4.40 -31.36 -8.78
N ASN A 418 3.46 -32.28 -8.55
CA ASN A 418 2.29 -32.43 -9.43
C ASN A 418 1.22 -31.42 -9.01
N GLN A 419 0.85 -30.53 -9.91
CA GLN A 419 -0.07 -29.42 -9.65
C GLN A 419 -1.49 -29.75 -10.16
N PRO A 420 -2.56 -29.44 -9.41
CA PRO A 420 -3.95 -29.63 -9.86
C PRO A 420 -4.52 -28.48 -10.72
N PHE A 421 -3.67 -27.71 -11.41
CA PHE A 421 -4.08 -26.48 -12.11
C PHE A 421 -3.51 -26.41 -13.53
N GLU A 422 -4.13 -25.60 -14.40
CA GLU A 422 -3.65 -25.35 -15.77
C GLU A 422 -2.48 -24.34 -15.76
N GLU A 423 -1.46 -24.60 -16.59
CA GLU A 423 -0.37 -23.65 -16.86
C GLU A 423 -0.92 -22.34 -17.42
N ILE A 424 -0.22 -21.22 -17.19
CA ILE A 424 -0.61 -19.93 -17.74
C ILE A 424 -0.54 -20.06 -19.27
N PRO A 425 -1.66 -19.86 -19.99
CA PRO A 425 -1.65 -20.00 -21.44
C PRO A 425 -0.65 -19.00 -22.06
N PRO A 426 0.02 -19.38 -23.17
CA PRO A 426 0.94 -18.49 -23.84
C PRO A 426 0.19 -17.27 -24.38
N ASP A 427 0.87 -16.13 -24.34
CA ASP A 427 0.45 -14.88 -24.95
C ASP A 427 0.36 -15.07 -26.47
N THR A 428 -0.40 -14.18 -27.12
CA THR A 428 -0.66 -14.27 -28.58
C THR A 428 -0.16 -13.06 -29.37
N ILE A 429 0.37 -12.05 -28.67
CA ILE A 429 0.88 -10.79 -29.25
C ILE A 429 2.11 -10.35 -28.43
N GLU A 430 3.17 -9.91 -29.11
CA GLU A 430 4.33 -9.26 -28.49
C GLU A 430 3.93 -8.00 -27.70
N PRO A 431 4.70 -7.60 -26.66
CA PRO A 431 4.38 -6.46 -25.81
C PRO A 431 4.72 -5.10 -26.45
N GLY A 432 4.22 -4.01 -25.85
CA GLY A 432 4.45 -2.63 -26.34
C GLY A 432 5.85 -2.10 -26.00
N ILE A 433 6.49 -1.33 -26.89
CA ILE A 433 7.85 -0.80 -26.72
C ILE A 433 7.90 0.26 -25.59
N PRO A 434 8.77 0.12 -24.58
CA PRO A 434 8.94 1.15 -23.55
C PRO A 434 9.41 2.50 -24.14
N GLY A 435 8.93 3.62 -23.59
CA GLY A 435 9.20 4.97 -24.09
C GLY A 435 10.07 5.81 -23.16
N ASN A 436 10.64 6.91 -23.66
CA ASN A 436 11.27 7.98 -22.86
C ASN A 436 12.27 7.50 -21.78
N LEU A 437 13.11 6.50 -22.12
CA LEU A 437 14.14 6.02 -21.19
C LEU A 437 15.12 7.15 -20.84
N SER A 438 15.30 7.37 -19.55
CA SER A 438 16.18 8.38 -18.96
C SER A 438 17.11 7.74 -17.94
N ALA A 439 18.43 7.87 -18.14
CA ALA A 439 19.46 7.43 -17.21
C ALA A 439 20.01 8.61 -16.42
N LYS A 440 20.18 8.43 -15.12
CA LYS A 440 20.75 9.44 -14.23
C LYS A 440 21.67 8.80 -13.19
N ALA A 441 22.96 9.06 -13.30
CA ALA A 441 23.96 8.62 -12.32
C ALA A 441 23.58 9.11 -10.93
N TYR A 442 23.73 8.26 -9.92
CA TYR A 442 23.40 8.57 -8.54
C TYR A 442 24.64 8.58 -7.65
N SER A 443 25.55 7.63 -7.87
CA SER A 443 26.81 7.46 -7.14
C SER A 443 27.89 6.90 -8.06
N SER A 444 29.03 6.50 -7.48
CA SER A 444 30.14 5.89 -8.17
C SER A 444 29.83 4.50 -8.75
N ASP A 445 28.74 3.89 -8.35
CA ASP A 445 28.39 2.51 -8.65
C ASP A 445 26.90 2.32 -8.98
N ARG A 446 26.13 3.41 -9.12
CA ARG A 446 24.68 3.35 -9.35
C ARG A 446 24.22 4.37 -10.39
N ILE A 447 23.36 3.91 -11.29
CA ILE A 447 22.58 4.73 -12.22
C ILE A 447 21.10 4.41 -12.02
N ASP A 448 20.27 5.45 -11.93
CA ASP A 448 18.82 5.36 -11.84
C ASP A 448 18.21 5.53 -13.23
N LEU A 449 17.31 4.63 -13.59
CA LEU A 449 16.59 4.59 -14.86
C LEU A 449 15.12 4.88 -14.64
N THR A 450 14.51 5.64 -15.54
CA THR A 450 13.05 5.85 -15.63
C THR A 450 12.58 5.73 -17.07
N TRP A 451 11.37 5.23 -17.31
CA TRP A 451 10.77 5.11 -18.65
C TRP A 451 9.25 5.13 -18.56
N ASP A 452 8.59 5.34 -19.70
CA ASP A 452 7.15 5.17 -19.86
C ASP A 452 6.84 3.71 -20.21
N ASP A 453 5.96 3.07 -19.44
CA ASP A 453 5.42 1.78 -19.80
C ASP A 453 4.28 1.94 -20.82
N ASN A 454 4.52 1.48 -22.05
CA ASN A 454 3.52 1.51 -23.13
C ASN A 454 2.97 0.11 -23.44
N SER A 455 3.32 -0.88 -22.62
CA SER A 455 2.82 -2.24 -22.73
C SER A 455 1.65 -2.46 -21.76
N TYR A 456 0.82 -3.45 -22.05
CA TYR A 456 -0.27 -3.88 -21.16
C TYR A 456 -0.32 -5.39 -20.92
N ASN A 457 0.53 -6.13 -21.63
CA ASN A 457 0.60 -7.58 -21.69
C ASN A 457 2.06 -8.06 -21.53
N GLU A 458 2.91 -7.21 -20.96
CA GLU A 458 4.27 -7.53 -20.58
C GLU A 458 4.28 -8.34 -19.29
N ARG A 459 5.14 -9.34 -19.25
CA ARG A 459 5.46 -10.09 -18.04
C ARG A 459 6.72 -9.55 -17.35
N GLY A 460 7.47 -8.71 -18.07
CA GLY A 460 8.60 -7.95 -17.55
C GLY A 460 9.30 -7.11 -18.62
N PHE A 461 10.52 -6.72 -18.31
CA PHE A 461 11.41 -5.94 -19.17
C PHE A 461 12.77 -6.59 -19.33
N ILE A 462 13.46 -6.30 -20.42
CA ILE A 462 14.86 -6.68 -20.64
C ILE A 462 15.65 -5.38 -20.71
N LEU A 463 16.51 -5.16 -19.71
CA LEU A 463 17.45 -4.04 -19.68
C LEU A 463 18.77 -4.50 -20.27
N GLN A 464 19.26 -3.80 -21.28
CA GLN A 464 20.63 -3.95 -21.74
C GLN A 464 21.45 -2.72 -21.39
N TYR A 465 22.70 -2.93 -21.02
CA TYR A 465 23.65 -1.86 -20.74
C TYR A 465 25.05 -2.17 -21.24
N SER A 466 25.77 -1.13 -21.64
CA SER A 466 27.11 -1.22 -22.24
C SER A 466 27.97 -0.06 -21.78
N ASP A 467 29.25 -0.32 -21.52
CA ASP A 467 30.28 0.68 -21.20
C ASP A 467 31.29 0.91 -22.34
N ASP A 468 31.13 0.24 -23.49
CA ASP A 468 32.06 0.26 -24.62
C ASP A 468 31.42 0.75 -25.94
N GLY A 469 30.24 1.37 -25.85
CA GLY A 469 29.50 1.89 -27.00
C GLY A 469 28.82 0.80 -27.82
N TRP A 470 28.27 -0.22 -27.14
CA TRP A 470 27.58 -1.38 -27.73
C TRP A 470 28.46 -2.32 -28.55
N GLN A 471 29.79 -2.32 -28.32
CA GLN A 471 30.65 -3.38 -28.87
C GLN A 471 30.43 -4.70 -28.12
N SER A 472 30.17 -4.59 -26.83
CA SER A 472 29.60 -5.63 -25.98
C SER A 472 28.47 -5.03 -25.12
N TYR A 473 27.63 -5.88 -24.55
CA TYR A 473 26.59 -5.46 -23.62
C TYR A 473 26.36 -6.55 -22.58
N SER A 474 25.94 -6.11 -21.40
CA SER A 474 25.29 -6.94 -20.40
C SER A 474 23.78 -6.85 -20.58
N GLU A 475 23.08 -7.93 -20.29
CA GLU A 475 21.62 -8.01 -20.32
C GLU A 475 21.13 -8.42 -18.93
N LEU A 476 20.04 -7.81 -18.49
CA LEU A 476 19.36 -8.08 -17.24
C LEU A 476 17.87 -8.22 -17.53
N VAL A 477 17.29 -9.37 -17.20
CA VAL A 477 15.85 -9.57 -17.27
C VAL A 477 15.22 -9.01 -15.99
N ILE A 478 14.20 -8.19 -16.14
CA ILE A 478 13.39 -7.54 -15.09
C ILE A 478 11.93 -8.07 -15.19
N PRO A 479 11.67 -9.28 -14.70
CA PRO A 479 10.36 -9.98 -14.62
C PRO A 479 9.34 -9.33 -13.67
N LEU A 480 9.19 -8.01 -13.75
CA LEU A 480 8.19 -7.24 -13.04
C LEU A 480 7.45 -6.40 -14.08
N CYS A 481 6.17 -6.69 -14.27
CA CYS A 481 5.26 -5.90 -15.10
C CYS A 481 5.02 -4.51 -14.49
N ASN A 482 4.59 -3.54 -15.30
CA ASN A 482 4.19 -2.18 -14.86
C ASN A 482 5.27 -1.37 -14.13
N LEU A 483 6.54 -1.72 -14.33
CA LEU A 483 7.64 -0.98 -13.76
C LEU A 483 7.96 0.23 -14.65
N GLU A 484 8.12 1.41 -14.06
CA GLU A 484 8.49 2.66 -14.76
C GLU A 484 9.86 3.21 -14.30
N SER A 485 10.51 2.52 -13.35
CA SER A 485 11.83 2.92 -12.86
C SER A 485 12.63 1.74 -12.32
N PHE A 486 13.95 1.79 -12.48
CA PHE A 486 14.87 0.76 -11.99
C PHE A 486 16.23 1.35 -11.63
N SER A 487 16.83 0.90 -10.53
CA SER A 487 18.18 1.29 -10.14
C SER A 487 19.14 0.16 -10.44
N ILE A 488 20.11 0.41 -11.32
CA ILE A 488 21.23 -0.51 -11.53
C ILE A 488 22.40 -0.13 -10.60
N THR A 489 22.94 -1.09 -9.88
CA THR A 489 24.02 -0.93 -8.89
C THR A 489 25.25 -1.77 -9.29
N ASN A 490 26.32 -1.73 -8.50
CA ASN A 490 27.58 -2.43 -8.74
C ASN A 490 28.27 -2.06 -10.07
N LEU A 491 28.00 -0.85 -10.57
CA LEU A 491 28.66 -0.32 -11.75
C LEU A 491 30.10 0.09 -11.44
N THR A 492 30.96 0.09 -12.46
CA THR A 492 32.33 0.58 -12.32
C THR A 492 32.30 2.10 -12.19
N CYS A 493 33.12 2.66 -11.29
CA CYS A 493 33.22 4.11 -11.11
C CYS A 493 33.90 4.81 -12.28
N ASN A 494 33.67 6.12 -12.46
CA ASN A 494 34.19 6.92 -13.58
C ASN A 494 33.93 6.30 -14.97
N THR A 495 32.82 5.59 -15.14
CA THR A 495 32.54 4.83 -16.36
C THR A 495 31.24 5.33 -16.98
N LYS A 496 31.27 5.56 -18.30
CA LYS A 496 30.09 5.95 -19.07
C LYS A 496 29.32 4.70 -19.46
N TYR A 497 28.04 4.65 -19.12
CA TYR A 497 27.14 3.57 -19.49
C TYR A 497 26.07 4.05 -20.46
N SER A 498 25.69 3.18 -21.38
CA SER A 498 24.57 3.33 -22.30
C SER A 498 23.53 2.26 -22.00
N PHE A 499 22.26 2.63 -21.97
CA PHE A 499 21.13 1.77 -21.58
C PHE A 499 20.07 1.74 -22.66
N ARG A 500 19.40 0.60 -22.82
CA ARG A 500 18.16 0.46 -23.59
C ARG A 500 17.28 -0.60 -22.93
N ILE A 501 15.96 -0.45 -23.00
CA ILE A 501 15.03 -1.37 -22.35
C ILE A 501 13.96 -1.85 -23.33
N ALA A 502 13.64 -3.14 -23.32
CA ALA A 502 12.53 -3.74 -24.05
C ALA A 502 11.54 -4.32 -23.05
N SER A 503 10.27 -4.46 -23.43
CA SER A 503 9.30 -5.27 -22.70
C SER A 503 9.30 -6.70 -23.25
N TYR A 504 8.90 -7.69 -22.47
CA TYR A 504 8.79 -9.09 -22.94
C TYR A 504 7.55 -9.79 -22.41
N ASN A 505 7.14 -10.83 -23.12
CA ASN A 505 6.16 -11.84 -22.71
C ASN A 505 6.44 -13.17 -23.43
N THR A 506 5.56 -14.16 -23.32
CA THR A 506 5.81 -15.50 -23.89
C THR A 506 5.77 -15.55 -25.43
N CYS A 507 5.30 -14.50 -26.11
CA CYS A 507 5.46 -14.37 -27.58
C CYS A 507 6.86 -13.91 -27.98
N GLY A 508 7.60 -13.32 -27.06
CA GLY A 508 8.91 -12.72 -27.29
C GLY A 508 9.05 -11.33 -26.68
N LYS A 509 10.12 -10.64 -27.05
CA LYS A 509 10.39 -9.27 -26.62
C LYS A 509 10.05 -8.25 -27.69
N SER A 510 9.64 -7.06 -27.26
CA SER A 510 9.49 -5.91 -28.14
C SER A 510 10.84 -5.39 -28.64
N ASP A 511 10.81 -4.45 -29.58
CA ASP A 511 11.99 -3.64 -29.90
C ASP A 511 12.44 -2.85 -28.66
N PHE A 512 13.74 -2.54 -28.59
CA PHE A 512 14.26 -1.70 -27.51
C PHE A 512 13.82 -0.24 -27.65
N SER A 513 13.66 0.41 -26.49
CA SER A 513 13.44 1.84 -26.33
C SER A 513 14.59 2.69 -26.90
N ASN A 514 14.49 4.02 -26.76
CA ASN A 514 15.63 4.90 -27.02
C ASN A 514 16.82 4.55 -26.14
N THR A 515 18.03 4.75 -26.65
CA THR A 515 19.23 4.69 -25.81
C THR A 515 19.29 5.91 -24.88
N SER A 516 19.66 5.68 -23.63
CA SER A 516 19.94 6.71 -22.64
C SER A 516 21.31 6.48 -22.02
N GLU A 517 22.06 7.53 -21.72
CA GLU A 517 23.45 7.41 -21.30
C GLU A 517 23.75 8.34 -20.12
N ASP A 518 24.53 7.87 -19.15
CA ASP A 518 25.12 8.72 -18.12
C ASP A 518 26.44 8.09 -17.61
N SER A 519 27.21 8.84 -16.83
CA SER A 519 28.49 8.38 -16.28
C SER A 519 28.46 8.30 -14.76
N THR A 520 28.89 7.17 -14.22
CA THR A 520 29.17 7.05 -12.78
C THR A 520 30.29 8.02 -12.40
N ILE A 521 30.26 8.49 -11.16
CA ILE A 521 31.28 9.40 -10.62
C ILE A 521 32.45 8.63 -9.99
N GLY A 522 33.50 9.33 -9.56
CA GLY A 522 34.64 8.69 -8.91
C GLY A 522 34.31 8.17 -7.51
N GLU A 523 35.06 7.16 -7.06
CA GLU A 523 34.98 6.70 -5.67
C GLU A 523 35.25 7.84 -4.68
N GLY A 524 34.43 7.92 -3.63
CA GLY A 524 34.52 8.98 -2.64
C GLY A 524 34.05 10.35 -3.14
N GLN A 525 33.42 10.42 -4.31
CA GLN A 525 32.79 11.64 -4.83
C GLN A 525 31.27 11.58 -4.68
N TYR A 526 30.65 12.76 -4.62
CA TYR A 526 29.21 12.89 -4.44
C TYR A 526 28.65 14.09 -5.21
N PHE A 527 27.40 13.97 -5.67
CA PHE A 527 26.70 15.08 -6.30
C PHE A 527 26.17 16.08 -5.26
N LEU A 528 26.28 17.36 -5.56
CA LEU A 528 25.42 18.41 -5.03
C LEU A 528 24.54 18.90 -6.17
N ARG A 529 23.23 18.66 -6.04
CA ARG A 529 22.22 19.08 -7.02
C ARG A 529 21.34 20.14 -6.39
N CYS A 530 21.13 21.23 -7.11
CA CYS A 530 20.22 22.28 -6.73
C CYS A 530 19.08 22.40 -7.75
N ASN A 531 17.89 22.77 -7.30
CA ASN A 531 16.84 23.32 -8.17
C ASN A 531 16.56 24.76 -7.76
N ILE A 532 15.89 25.52 -8.63
CA ILE A 532 15.41 26.87 -8.34
C ILE A 532 13.88 26.84 -8.44
N ASP A 533 13.22 27.40 -7.43
CA ASP A 533 11.78 27.63 -7.42
C ASP A 533 11.56 29.12 -7.09
N GLY A 534 10.80 29.82 -7.94
CA GLY A 534 10.82 31.27 -8.05
C GLY A 534 11.90 31.77 -9.03
N SER A 535 12.28 33.05 -8.91
CA SER A 535 13.29 33.68 -9.77
C SER A 535 14.54 34.09 -9.00
N GLY A 536 15.69 33.56 -9.44
CA GLY A 536 17.01 33.85 -8.90
C GLY A 536 18.06 32.94 -9.53
N ARG A 537 19.25 32.91 -8.95
CA ARG A 537 20.33 31.99 -9.31
C ARG A 537 21.03 31.42 -8.08
N VAL A 538 21.75 30.31 -8.28
CA VAL A 538 22.55 29.67 -7.24
C VAL A 538 24.02 29.64 -7.65
N GLU A 539 24.91 29.91 -6.69
CA GLU A 539 26.35 29.86 -6.88
C GLU A 539 27.00 28.98 -5.78
N PHE A 540 28.01 28.19 -6.14
CA PHE A 540 28.74 27.30 -5.22
C PHE A 540 30.19 27.78 -5.00
N ASP A 541 30.63 27.84 -3.74
CA ASP A 541 31.99 28.21 -3.33
C ASP A 541 32.58 27.21 -2.31
N PRO A 542 33.71 26.54 -2.59
CA PRO A 542 34.41 26.54 -3.88
C PRO A 542 33.54 25.88 -4.95
N SER A 543 33.72 26.27 -6.21
CA SER A 543 33.07 25.57 -7.33
C SER A 543 33.66 24.16 -7.48
N GLY A 544 32.80 23.14 -7.43
CA GLY A 544 33.17 21.74 -7.67
C GLY A 544 33.43 21.44 -9.14
N ILE A 545 33.42 20.16 -9.51
CA ILE A 545 33.39 19.76 -10.93
C ILE A 545 31.96 20.04 -11.42
N MET A 546 31.76 21.20 -12.03
CA MET A 546 30.47 21.64 -12.57
C MET A 546 30.08 20.75 -13.76
N LEU A 547 28.96 20.03 -13.63
CA LEU A 547 28.32 19.32 -14.74
C LEU A 547 27.28 20.20 -15.44
N ASP A 548 26.61 21.06 -14.67
CA ASP A 548 25.74 22.15 -15.10
C ASP A 548 25.72 23.23 -14.01
N SER A 549 25.16 24.40 -14.32
CA SER A 549 24.90 25.53 -13.43
C SER A 549 24.30 25.18 -12.07
N LEU A 550 23.58 24.05 -11.95
CA LEU A 550 22.96 23.59 -10.71
C LEU A 550 23.41 22.20 -10.25
N VAL A 551 24.39 21.58 -10.90
CA VAL A 551 24.88 20.24 -10.55
C VAL A 551 26.40 20.24 -10.50
N SER A 552 26.95 19.87 -9.34
CA SER A 552 28.40 19.79 -9.12
C SER A 552 28.79 18.49 -8.43
N ILE A 553 30.02 18.03 -8.68
CA ILE A 553 30.62 16.91 -7.96
C ILE A 553 31.68 17.45 -6.99
N TYR A 554 31.70 16.88 -5.78
CA TYR A 554 32.67 17.17 -4.72
C TYR A 554 33.22 15.88 -4.12
N ASP A 555 34.44 15.95 -3.61
CA ASP A 555 35.04 14.86 -2.86
C ASP A 555 34.47 14.82 -1.42
N SER A 556 34.38 13.61 -0.87
CA SER A 556 33.95 13.38 0.50
C SER A 556 34.78 14.20 1.50
N GLY A 557 34.10 14.92 2.37
CA GLY A 557 34.66 15.76 3.41
C GLY A 557 34.83 17.24 3.04
N GLN A 558 34.65 17.62 1.77
CA GLN A 558 34.71 19.03 1.35
C GLN A 558 33.56 19.84 1.96
N VAL A 559 33.83 21.09 2.30
CA VAL A 559 32.83 22.05 2.78
C VAL A 559 32.53 23.05 1.67
N VAL A 560 31.25 23.21 1.34
CA VAL A 560 30.76 24.05 0.25
C VAL A 560 29.78 25.07 0.82
N SER A 561 30.00 26.34 0.51
CA SER A 561 29.06 27.44 0.74
C SER A 561 28.22 27.66 -0.53
N ILE A 562 26.90 27.73 -0.36
CA ILE A 562 25.92 27.80 -1.44
C ILE A 562 25.17 29.11 -1.28
N TYR A 563 25.20 29.94 -2.32
CA TYR A 563 24.58 31.26 -2.34
C TYR A 563 23.30 31.22 -3.17
N ALA A 564 22.20 31.69 -2.61
CA ALA A 564 20.98 31.97 -3.36
C ALA A 564 20.88 33.48 -3.63
N ILE A 565 20.89 33.87 -4.90
CA ILE A 565 20.92 35.27 -5.31
C ILE A 565 19.60 35.58 -6.02
N PRO A 566 18.68 36.33 -5.40
CA PRO A 566 17.37 36.62 -5.98
C PRO A 566 17.49 37.52 -7.21
N ASP A 567 16.60 37.32 -8.18
CA ASP A 567 16.43 38.28 -9.28
C ASP A 567 15.66 39.53 -8.81
N SER A 568 15.66 40.58 -9.63
CA SER A 568 14.95 41.83 -9.30
C SER A 568 13.46 41.57 -9.04
N GLY A 569 12.95 42.03 -7.90
CA GLY A 569 11.56 41.82 -7.49
C GLY A 569 11.30 40.52 -6.73
N PHE A 570 12.32 39.69 -6.53
CA PHE A 570 12.27 38.51 -5.67
C PHE A 570 13.18 38.65 -4.45
N VAL A 571 12.90 37.88 -3.41
CA VAL A 571 13.76 37.69 -2.23
C VAL A 571 13.97 36.20 -2.01
N PHE A 572 15.12 35.84 -1.45
CA PHE A 572 15.37 34.46 -1.03
C PHE A 572 14.46 34.14 0.17
N ASP A 573 13.77 33.00 0.11
CA ASP A 573 12.91 32.51 1.18
C ASP A 573 13.65 31.48 2.04
N ARG A 574 14.03 30.34 1.44
CA ARG A 574 14.73 29.23 2.10
C ARG A 574 15.37 28.25 1.12
N TRP A 575 16.27 27.43 1.63
CA TRP A 575 16.68 26.16 1.04
C TRP A 575 15.72 25.06 1.49
N SER A 576 15.41 24.12 0.59
CA SER A 576 14.61 22.93 0.90
C SER A 576 15.18 21.66 0.25
N GLY A 577 14.71 20.48 0.66
CA GLY A 577 15.12 19.17 0.12
C GLY A 577 15.88 18.35 1.16
N ASP A 578 17.06 17.84 0.81
CA ASP A 578 17.92 17.11 1.74
C ASP A 578 18.39 17.97 2.94
N ILE A 579 18.33 19.30 2.77
CA ILE A 579 18.69 20.30 3.78
C ILE A 579 17.64 21.41 3.72
N GLU A 580 16.95 21.61 4.84
CA GLU A 580 16.07 22.74 5.08
C GLU A 580 16.85 23.82 5.85
N SER A 581 16.94 25.04 5.32
CA SER A 581 17.66 26.15 5.97
C SER A 581 17.25 27.51 5.44
N ILE A 582 17.22 28.53 6.28
CA ILE A 582 17.08 29.94 5.86
C ILE A 582 18.42 30.65 5.72
N ASP A 583 19.53 29.99 6.04
CA ASP A 583 20.86 30.57 5.97
C ASP A 583 21.28 30.79 4.52
N ASN A 584 21.76 32.00 4.22
CA ASN A 584 22.27 32.34 2.90
C ASN A 584 23.53 33.22 3.05
N PRO A 585 24.74 32.69 2.77
CA PRO A 585 24.98 31.38 2.18
C PRO A 585 24.75 30.19 3.12
N LEU A 586 24.32 29.05 2.56
CA LEU A 586 24.21 27.77 3.24
C LEU A 586 25.56 27.03 3.17
N SER A 587 26.16 26.67 4.31
CA SER A 587 27.43 25.94 4.34
C SER A 587 27.25 24.47 4.71
N ILE A 588 27.71 23.56 3.86
CA ILE A 588 27.46 22.12 3.98
C ILE A 588 28.75 21.31 3.84
N LYS A 589 28.89 20.22 4.59
CA LYS A 589 29.98 19.25 4.41
C LYS A 589 29.49 18.08 3.55
N ILE A 590 30.07 17.90 2.37
CA ILE A 590 29.70 16.83 1.45
C ILE A 590 30.21 15.50 1.98
N THR A 591 29.32 14.56 2.25
CA THR A 591 29.66 13.19 2.69
C THR A 591 28.80 12.12 2.01
N ARG A 592 27.83 12.57 1.20
CA ARG A 592 26.90 11.80 0.38
C ARG A 592 26.40 12.71 -0.73
N THR A 593 25.69 12.14 -1.72
CA THR A 593 24.93 12.92 -2.69
C THR A 593 23.84 13.73 -1.97
N ILE A 594 23.71 15.02 -2.29
CA ILE A 594 22.79 16.00 -1.69
C ILE A 594 21.93 16.64 -2.78
N ASN A 595 20.62 16.66 -2.60
CA ASN A 595 19.65 17.32 -3.48
C ASN A 595 18.89 18.42 -2.71
N ILE A 596 19.07 19.67 -3.10
CA ILE A 596 18.46 20.85 -2.46
C ILE A 596 17.74 21.73 -3.48
N SER A 597 16.97 22.71 -3.02
CA SER A 597 16.29 23.69 -3.86
C SER A 597 16.37 25.07 -3.21
N ALA A 598 16.73 26.10 -3.97
CA ALA A 598 16.62 27.49 -3.56
C ALA A 598 15.20 28.00 -3.84
N LYS A 599 14.48 28.43 -2.80
CA LYS A 599 13.16 29.02 -2.92
C LYS A 599 13.27 30.55 -2.92
N PHE A 600 12.70 31.20 -3.92
CA PHE A 600 12.59 32.64 -4.05
C PHE A 600 11.12 33.05 -4.11
N LYS A 601 10.76 34.19 -3.50
CA LYS A 601 9.39 34.71 -3.49
C LYS A 601 9.34 36.18 -3.83
N ILE A 602 8.21 36.65 -4.36
CA ILE A 602 7.93 38.08 -4.51
C ILE A 602 7.56 38.63 -3.13
N PRO A 603 8.18 39.75 -2.68
CA PRO A 603 7.82 40.36 -1.40
C PRO A 603 6.41 40.99 -1.47
N PRO A 604 5.60 40.92 -0.40
CA PRO A 604 4.23 41.44 -0.41
C PRO A 604 4.17 42.96 -0.69
N LYS A 605 3.19 43.40 -1.49
CA LYS A 605 2.85 44.82 -1.66
C LYS A 605 1.92 45.28 -0.54
N ASP A 606 2.09 46.52 -0.08
CA ASP A 606 1.23 47.15 0.94
C ASP A 606 -0.08 47.65 0.32
N VAL A 607 -1.05 46.74 0.15
CA VAL A 607 -2.38 47.00 -0.43
C VAL A 607 -3.48 46.89 0.64
N PRO A 608 -4.62 47.60 0.50
CA PRO A 608 -5.68 47.55 1.49
C PRO A 608 -6.34 46.17 1.58
N LYS A 609 -6.20 45.53 2.74
CA LYS A 609 -6.76 44.20 3.07
C LYS A 609 -8.25 44.25 3.50
N LYS A 610 -8.82 45.44 3.71
CA LYS A 610 -10.24 45.63 4.12
C LYS A 610 -10.93 46.56 3.15
N ILE A 611 -11.93 46.08 2.43
CA ILE A 611 -12.57 46.79 1.33
C ILE A 611 -14.07 46.91 1.56
N ASP A 612 -14.54 48.15 1.47
CA ASP A 612 -15.95 48.54 1.57
C ASP A 612 -16.45 48.97 0.19
N PHE A 613 -17.39 48.22 -0.37
CA PHE A 613 -17.90 48.40 -1.71
C PHE A 613 -19.16 49.26 -1.73
N GLY A 614 -19.09 50.42 -2.37
CA GLY A 614 -20.25 51.29 -2.59
C GLY A 614 -20.00 52.77 -2.33
N PRO A 615 -21.04 53.63 -2.48
CA PRO A 615 -20.89 55.09 -2.37
C PRO A 615 -21.12 55.66 -0.96
N GLY A 616 -21.43 54.83 0.03
CA GLY A 616 -21.76 55.22 1.40
C GLY A 616 -20.58 55.69 2.25
N PRO A 617 -20.80 56.17 3.50
CA PRO A 617 -19.72 56.34 4.47
C PRO A 617 -18.98 55.02 4.62
N VAL A 618 -17.65 55.09 4.61
CA VAL A 618 -16.77 53.93 4.73
C VAL A 618 -16.70 53.49 6.18
N GLU A 619 -16.82 52.19 6.46
CA GLU A 619 -16.60 51.66 7.82
C GLU A 619 -15.18 51.94 8.31
N GLU A 620 -15.01 52.17 9.62
CA GLU A 620 -13.70 52.44 10.21
C GLU A 620 -12.72 51.29 9.93
N GLY A 621 -11.55 51.62 9.36
CA GLY A 621 -10.52 50.63 9.01
C GLY A 621 -10.67 49.98 7.63
N PHE A 622 -11.70 50.33 6.86
CA PHE A 622 -11.90 49.87 5.48
C PHE A 622 -11.49 50.94 4.45
N VAL A 623 -11.22 50.50 3.22
CA VAL A 623 -10.97 51.36 2.06
C VAL A 623 -12.13 51.25 1.08
N ARG A 624 -12.61 52.39 0.59
CA ARG A 624 -13.68 52.43 -0.40
C ARG A 624 -13.22 51.85 -1.74
N VAL A 625 -14.02 50.93 -2.28
CA VAL A 625 -13.99 50.55 -3.70
C VAL A 625 -15.38 50.77 -4.28
N ASP A 626 -15.52 51.85 -5.03
CA ASP A 626 -16.78 52.19 -5.70
C ASP A 626 -16.69 51.84 -7.20
N LYS A 627 -17.75 52.09 -7.96
CA LYS A 627 -17.81 51.74 -9.39
C LYS A 627 -16.77 52.44 -10.28
N THR A 628 -15.96 53.35 -9.74
CA THR A 628 -14.89 54.07 -10.48
C THR A 628 -13.50 53.46 -10.30
N VAL A 629 -13.34 52.49 -9.38
CA VAL A 629 -12.04 51.93 -9.02
C VAL A 629 -11.69 50.74 -9.93
N GLN A 630 -10.99 51.05 -11.03
CA GLN A 630 -10.42 50.04 -11.93
C GLN A 630 -9.01 49.64 -11.46
N TYR A 631 -8.68 48.36 -11.55
CA TYR A 631 -7.35 47.85 -11.25
C TYR A 631 -6.30 48.49 -12.18
N THR A 632 -5.18 48.90 -11.59
CA THR A 632 -3.94 49.19 -12.32
C THR A 632 -2.75 48.65 -11.52
N PRO A 633 -1.64 48.25 -12.17
CA PRO A 633 -0.46 47.76 -11.45
C PRO A 633 0.13 48.73 -10.43
N GLY A 634 -0.10 50.04 -10.60
CA GLY A 634 0.32 51.08 -9.67
C GLY A 634 -0.62 51.26 -8.47
N LEU A 635 -1.91 50.94 -8.63
CA LEU A 635 -2.90 50.97 -7.54
C LEU A 635 -2.88 49.66 -6.74
N GLY A 636 -2.65 48.54 -7.40
CA GLY A 636 -2.55 47.22 -6.78
C GLY A 636 -3.89 46.62 -6.33
N TYR A 637 -5.02 47.29 -6.56
CA TYR A 637 -6.35 46.74 -6.31
C TYR A 637 -7.40 47.39 -7.21
N GLY A 638 -8.52 46.70 -7.45
CA GLY A 638 -9.66 47.25 -8.21
C GLY A 638 -10.34 46.21 -9.11
N PHE A 639 -11.40 46.62 -9.80
CA PHE A 639 -12.04 45.78 -10.81
C PHE A 639 -11.23 45.74 -12.10
N GLU A 640 -11.11 44.58 -12.76
CA GLU A 640 -10.46 44.43 -14.08
C GLU A 640 -11.02 45.42 -15.10
N ASN A 641 -12.35 45.56 -15.09
CA ASN A 641 -13.10 46.49 -15.93
C ASN A 641 -14.27 47.08 -15.12
N ILE A 642 -14.50 48.38 -15.28
CA ILE A 642 -15.58 49.11 -14.59
C ILE A 642 -16.82 49.32 -15.48
N ILE A 643 -16.74 48.99 -16.77
CA ILE A 643 -17.87 49.12 -17.69
C ILE A 643 -18.97 48.14 -17.28
N GLY A 644 -20.14 48.67 -16.90
CA GLY A 644 -21.30 47.88 -16.48
C GLY A 644 -21.38 47.63 -14.97
N LEU A 645 -20.46 48.18 -14.16
CA LEU A 645 -20.63 48.28 -12.72
C LEU A 645 -21.60 49.41 -12.38
N ASP A 646 -22.47 49.16 -11.41
CA ASP A 646 -23.28 50.19 -10.77
C ASP A 646 -23.28 49.98 -9.25
N GLN A 647 -23.80 50.94 -8.50
CA GLN A 647 -23.69 50.95 -7.04
C GLN A 647 -24.90 51.58 -6.40
N ARG A 648 -25.22 51.19 -5.17
CA ARG A 648 -26.35 51.72 -4.43
C ARG A 648 -26.03 51.83 -2.95
N ASP A 649 -26.67 52.79 -2.32
CA ASP A 649 -26.69 53.00 -0.87
C ASP A 649 -28.14 53.02 -0.37
N ARG A 650 -28.42 52.20 0.65
CA ARG A 650 -29.72 52.02 1.29
C ARG A 650 -29.85 52.74 2.64
N GLY A 651 -28.76 53.25 3.20
CA GLY A 651 -28.77 54.01 4.46
C GLY A 651 -28.83 53.19 5.76
N SER A 652 -28.96 51.86 5.72
CA SER A 652 -29.14 50.96 6.87
C SER A 652 -28.69 49.54 6.48
N PRO A 653 -28.28 48.64 7.40
CA PRO A 653 -28.24 48.76 8.87
C PRO A 653 -26.95 49.35 9.47
N ASP A 654 -25.82 49.23 8.78
CA ASP A 654 -24.49 49.68 9.20
C ASP A 654 -23.66 50.06 7.96
N ASN A 655 -22.45 50.61 8.12
CA ASN A 655 -21.69 51.07 6.95
C ASN A 655 -21.26 49.93 6.02
N LEU A 656 -20.94 48.74 6.55
CA LEU A 656 -20.54 47.59 5.71
C LEU A 656 -21.69 46.94 4.96
N ARG A 657 -22.94 47.19 5.36
CA ARG A 657 -24.13 46.51 4.79
C ARG A 657 -25.08 47.45 4.07
N ARG A 658 -24.96 48.77 4.29
CA ARG A 658 -25.88 49.76 3.71
C ARG A 658 -25.68 49.95 2.21
N ASP A 659 -24.48 49.74 1.70
CA ASP A 659 -24.14 49.92 0.30
C ASP A 659 -23.43 48.73 -0.32
N PHE A 660 -23.46 48.69 -1.66
CA PHE A 660 -22.89 47.62 -2.45
C PHE A 660 -22.60 48.08 -3.89
N VAL A 661 -21.68 47.36 -4.53
CA VAL A 661 -21.46 47.35 -5.98
C VAL A 661 -22.15 46.14 -6.60
N PHE A 662 -22.67 46.28 -7.82
CA PHE A 662 -23.37 45.21 -8.55
C PHE A 662 -23.18 45.33 -10.07
N SER A 663 -23.43 44.24 -10.80
CA SER A 663 -23.45 44.23 -12.27
C SER A 663 -24.40 43.17 -12.84
N TYR A 664 -24.75 43.34 -14.12
CA TYR A 664 -25.47 42.35 -14.96
C TYR A 664 -24.50 41.49 -15.78
N SER A 665 -23.22 41.51 -15.46
CA SER A 665 -22.17 40.72 -16.12
C SER A 665 -21.19 40.22 -15.08
N SER A 666 -20.50 39.11 -15.37
CA SER A 666 -19.46 38.61 -14.49
C SER A 666 -18.28 39.59 -14.46
N MET A 667 -17.69 39.81 -13.28
CA MET A 667 -16.60 40.80 -13.10
C MET A 667 -15.49 40.22 -12.25
N ARG A 668 -14.24 40.56 -12.59
CA ARG A 668 -13.05 40.26 -11.80
C ARG A 668 -12.64 41.43 -10.94
N PHE A 669 -12.23 41.14 -9.72
CA PHE A 669 -11.58 42.05 -8.81
C PHE A 669 -10.20 41.50 -8.47
N PHE A 670 -9.18 42.35 -8.58
CA PHE A 670 -7.79 41.99 -8.31
C PHE A 670 -7.28 42.73 -7.08
N LEU A 671 -6.37 42.07 -6.35
CA LEU A 671 -5.64 42.64 -5.22
C LEU A 671 -4.21 42.06 -5.21
N ASP A 672 -3.20 42.89 -5.39
CA ASP A 672 -1.78 42.51 -5.42
C ASP A 672 -1.29 42.16 -4.00
N VAL A 673 -1.55 40.92 -3.56
CA VAL A 673 -1.08 40.37 -2.29
C VAL A 673 0.26 39.63 -2.46
N GLY A 674 0.92 39.24 -1.37
CA GLY A 674 2.07 38.34 -1.48
C GLY A 674 1.64 36.92 -1.87
N ASN A 675 2.59 36.07 -2.24
CA ASN A 675 2.30 34.64 -2.29
C ASN A 675 2.02 34.13 -0.88
N GLY A 676 0.93 33.39 -0.71
CA GLY A 676 0.53 32.89 0.60
C GLY A 676 -0.93 32.48 0.64
N SER A 677 -1.34 32.04 1.83
CA SER A 677 -2.69 31.55 2.08
C SER A 677 -3.49 32.63 2.78
N TYR A 678 -4.69 32.86 2.28
CA TYR A 678 -5.55 33.94 2.75
C TYR A 678 -6.91 33.39 3.13
N LYS A 679 -7.49 33.91 4.20
CA LYS A 679 -8.91 33.77 4.52
C LYS A 679 -9.63 35.02 4.08
N ILE A 680 -10.56 34.85 3.15
CA ILE A 680 -11.34 35.94 2.57
C ILE A 680 -12.73 35.90 3.19
N ARG A 681 -13.08 36.94 3.94
CA ARG A 681 -14.45 37.19 4.38
C ARG A 681 -15.18 38.00 3.32
N VAL A 682 -16.43 37.62 3.04
CA VAL A 682 -17.28 38.22 2.01
C VAL A 682 -18.63 38.57 2.62
N ILE A 683 -19.04 39.83 2.45
CA ILE A 683 -20.37 40.31 2.83
C ILE A 683 -21.15 40.69 1.55
N ALA A 684 -22.31 40.08 1.36
CA ALA A 684 -23.14 40.24 0.16
C ALA A 684 -24.65 40.25 0.48
N GLY A 685 -25.38 41.29 0.07
CA GLY A 685 -26.81 41.45 0.35
C GLY A 685 -27.42 42.78 -0.09
N ASP A 686 -28.74 42.92 0.05
CA ASP A 686 -29.48 44.19 -0.08
C ASP A 686 -30.62 44.22 0.95
N TYR A 687 -30.47 45.08 1.97
CA TYR A 687 -31.40 45.20 3.10
C TYR A 687 -32.83 45.62 2.72
N LEU A 688 -33.01 46.38 1.64
CA LEU A 688 -34.30 46.97 1.26
C LEU A 688 -34.94 46.31 0.03
N SER A 689 -34.34 45.24 -0.48
CA SER A 689 -34.87 44.56 -1.66
C SER A 689 -35.97 43.56 -1.30
N ASN A 690 -37.13 43.67 -1.96
CA ASN A 690 -38.16 42.62 -1.94
C ASN A 690 -37.83 41.46 -2.91
N ALA A 691 -36.80 41.62 -3.74
CA ALA A 691 -36.28 40.58 -4.62
C ALA A 691 -34.99 40.00 -4.00
N PRO A 692 -34.79 38.66 -4.04
CA PRO A 692 -33.57 38.06 -3.53
C PRO A 692 -32.33 38.57 -4.28
N ASN A 693 -31.17 38.44 -3.64
CA ASN A 693 -29.91 38.43 -4.38
C ASN A 693 -29.96 37.25 -5.36
N GLY A 694 -29.53 37.47 -6.60
CA GLY A 694 -29.31 36.36 -7.50
C GLY A 694 -28.22 35.46 -6.93
N PRO A 695 -28.22 34.15 -7.26
CA PRO A 695 -27.10 33.30 -6.90
C PRO A 695 -25.82 33.96 -7.44
N MET A 696 -24.87 34.20 -6.53
CA MET A 696 -23.53 34.67 -6.89
C MET A 696 -22.56 33.53 -6.64
N ASP A 697 -21.99 32.99 -7.71
CA ASP A 697 -20.81 32.14 -7.58
C ASP A 697 -19.57 33.04 -7.48
N ILE A 698 -18.66 32.67 -6.59
CA ILE A 698 -17.34 33.29 -6.50
C ILE A 698 -16.31 32.23 -6.84
N TYR A 699 -15.47 32.56 -7.83
CA TYR A 699 -14.23 31.86 -8.08
C TYR A 699 -13.09 32.68 -7.50
N ALA A 700 -12.15 32.03 -6.82
CA ALA A 700 -10.89 32.64 -6.40
C ALA A 700 -9.74 31.79 -6.95
N GLU A 701 -8.75 32.40 -7.58
CA GLU A 701 -7.64 31.69 -8.24
C GLU A 701 -8.10 30.60 -9.22
N GLY A 702 -9.21 30.83 -9.93
CA GLY A 702 -9.82 29.86 -10.84
C GLY A 702 -10.59 28.71 -10.17
N ILE A 703 -10.62 28.64 -8.83
CA ILE A 703 -11.33 27.62 -8.06
C ILE A 703 -12.68 28.17 -7.62
N LYS A 704 -13.76 27.40 -7.80
CA LYS A 704 -15.08 27.77 -7.28
C LYS A 704 -15.08 27.66 -5.74
N VAL A 705 -15.08 28.79 -5.05
CA VAL A 705 -14.95 28.85 -3.57
C VAL A 705 -16.28 29.04 -2.86
N LEU A 706 -17.27 29.65 -3.52
CA LEU A 706 -18.63 29.77 -3.03
C LEU A 706 -19.61 29.44 -4.17
N ASP A 707 -20.51 28.50 -3.90
CA ASP A 707 -21.56 28.07 -4.82
C ASP A 707 -22.90 28.71 -4.42
N SER A 708 -23.52 29.40 -5.37
CA SER A 708 -24.87 29.95 -5.26
C SER A 708 -25.09 30.77 -3.99
N LEU A 709 -24.22 31.74 -3.70
CA LEU A 709 -24.35 32.61 -2.53
C LEU A 709 -25.68 33.38 -2.62
N TYR A 710 -26.69 32.86 -1.94
CA TYR A 710 -28.06 33.30 -2.05
C TYR A 710 -28.48 34.00 -0.76
N SER A 711 -28.99 35.22 -0.89
CA SER A 711 -29.54 35.98 0.22
C SER A 711 -30.99 36.33 -0.10
N PRO A 712 -31.97 35.85 0.70
CA PRO A 712 -33.34 36.36 0.63
C PRO A 712 -33.37 37.89 0.70
N GLY A 713 -34.36 38.50 0.05
CA GLY A 713 -34.54 39.96 0.10
C GLY A 713 -34.63 40.45 1.55
N GLY A 714 -33.83 41.45 1.91
CA GLY A 714 -33.74 41.97 3.28
C GLY A 714 -32.74 41.27 4.19
N SER A 715 -31.90 40.37 3.67
CA SER A 715 -30.85 39.69 4.43
C SER A 715 -29.47 39.81 3.77
N PHE A 716 -28.43 39.44 4.52
CA PHE A 716 -27.04 39.44 4.09
C PHE A 716 -26.42 38.08 4.30
N GLN A 717 -25.55 37.69 3.39
CA GLN A 717 -24.59 36.62 3.62
C GLN A 717 -23.28 37.22 4.12
N ASP A 718 -22.73 36.62 5.16
CA ASP A 718 -21.47 36.97 5.79
C ASP A 718 -20.70 35.67 5.99
N THR A 719 -19.84 35.36 5.03
CA THR A 719 -19.18 34.06 4.92
C THR A 719 -17.69 34.24 4.69
N SER A 720 -16.93 33.15 4.76
CA SER A 720 -15.51 33.17 4.44
C SER A 720 -15.04 31.89 3.78
N PHE A 721 -14.02 31.99 2.94
CA PHE A 721 -13.30 30.85 2.36
C PHE A 721 -11.78 31.05 2.51
N SER A 722 -11.01 29.99 2.30
CA SER A 722 -9.54 30.05 2.26
C SER A 722 -9.05 29.80 0.84
N ILE A 723 -7.98 30.47 0.45
CA ILE A 723 -7.38 30.34 -0.89
C ILE A 723 -5.86 30.55 -0.83
N ASP A 724 -5.12 29.84 -1.67
CA ASP A 724 -3.67 30.02 -1.86
C ASP A 724 -3.41 30.88 -3.09
N VAL A 725 -2.71 31.99 -2.91
CA VAL A 725 -2.24 32.89 -3.99
C VAL A 725 -0.78 32.56 -4.27
N ASN A 726 -0.46 32.28 -5.53
CA ASN A 726 0.87 31.79 -5.95
C ASN A 726 1.58 32.72 -6.94
N ASP A 727 0.91 33.75 -7.44
CA ASP A 727 1.39 34.68 -8.45
C ASP A 727 1.52 36.13 -7.95
N GLY A 728 1.23 36.36 -6.67
CA GLY A 728 1.27 37.67 -6.03
C GLY A 728 0.05 38.55 -6.35
N GLN A 729 -1.06 37.95 -6.77
CA GLN A 729 -2.31 38.66 -7.02
C GLN A 729 -3.52 37.78 -6.70
N LEU A 730 -4.35 38.21 -5.75
CA LEU A 730 -5.63 37.59 -5.49
C LEU A 730 -6.63 38.00 -6.58
N GLU A 731 -7.13 37.03 -7.35
CA GLU A 731 -8.28 37.16 -8.26
C GLU A 731 -9.56 36.71 -7.55
N LEU A 732 -10.58 37.59 -7.52
CA LEU A 732 -11.96 37.23 -7.21
C LEU A 732 -12.83 37.43 -8.45
N PHE A 733 -13.43 36.34 -8.95
CA PHE A 733 -14.32 36.38 -10.11
C PHE A 733 -15.77 36.13 -9.70
N PHE A 734 -16.57 37.20 -9.75
CA PHE A 734 -18.00 37.19 -9.45
C PHE A 734 -18.79 36.79 -10.69
N ILE A 735 -19.46 35.64 -10.65
CA ILE A 735 -20.22 35.12 -11.80
C ILE A 735 -21.67 35.59 -11.78
N HIS A 736 -22.12 36.09 -12.93
CA HIS A 736 -23.54 36.35 -13.18
C HIS A 736 -24.20 35.17 -13.90
N HIS A 737 -25.26 34.60 -13.31
CA HIS A 737 -26.09 33.59 -13.96
C HIS A 737 -27.15 34.24 -14.87
N LYS A 738 -27.04 34.01 -16.19
CA LYS A 738 -28.01 34.51 -17.18
C LYS A 738 -29.32 33.72 -17.09
N GLY A 739 -30.44 34.41 -16.90
CA GLY A 739 -31.79 33.82 -17.04
C GLY A 739 -32.81 34.21 -15.97
N GLU A 740 -32.37 34.76 -14.84
CA GLU A 740 -33.25 34.92 -13.65
C GLU A 740 -33.58 36.38 -13.28
N GLY A 741 -33.12 37.38 -14.04
CA GLY A 741 -33.41 38.80 -13.77
C GLY A 741 -32.75 39.38 -12.51
N HIS A 742 -31.82 38.64 -11.90
CA HIS A 742 -31.11 39.04 -10.69
C HIS A 742 -29.68 39.53 -10.98
N VAL A 743 -29.13 40.37 -10.11
CA VAL A 743 -27.72 40.84 -10.15
C VAL A 743 -26.97 40.29 -8.94
N TRP A 744 -25.68 40.04 -9.09
CA TRP A 744 -24.79 39.82 -7.94
C TRP A 744 -24.53 41.15 -7.23
N ARG A 745 -24.37 41.13 -5.92
CA ARG A 745 -24.10 42.32 -5.09
C ARG A 745 -23.00 42.00 -4.11
N ILE A 746 -22.00 42.86 -4.00
CA ILE A 746 -20.93 42.76 -3.03
C ILE A 746 -20.90 44.03 -2.17
N ASN A 747 -20.86 43.86 -0.86
CA ASN A 747 -20.84 44.95 0.10
C ASN A 747 -19.44 45.14 0.70
N ALA A 748 -18.76 44.07 1.11
CA ALA A 748 -17.42 44.19 1.69
C ALA A 748 -16.61 42.90 1.51
N ILE A 749 -15.28 43.04 1.48
CA ILE A 749 -14.35 41.93 1.69
C ILE A 749 -13.29 42.25 2.74
N GLU A 750 -12.83 41.22 3.43
CA GLU A 750 -11.73 41.28 4.39
C GLU A 750 -10.74 40.16 4.06
N VAL A 751 -9.50 40.53 3.77
CA VAL A 751 -8.42 39.65 3.30
C VAL A 751 -7.45 39.47 4.46
N LEU A 752 -7.55 38.33 5.14
CA LEU A 752 -6.69 38.00 6.26
C LEU A 752 -5.61 37.06 5.75
N GLU A 753 -4.37 37.53 5.76
CA GLU A 753 -3.24 36.64 5.55
C GLU A 753 -3.21 35.68 6.73
N LEU A 754 -3.26 34.39 6.44
CA LEU A 754 -3.41 33.40 7.49
C LEU A 754 -2.16 33.31 8.38
N ASN A 755 -1.03 33.95 8.01
CA ASN A 755 0.16 34.12 8.85
C ASN A 755 0.01 35.13 9.99
N GLU A 756 -0.99 36.02 9.93
CA GLU A 756 -1.16 37.14 10.88
C GLU A 756 -2.22 36.87 11.97
N ILE A 757 -2.64 35.62 12.18
CA ILE A 757 -3.56 35.30 13.28
C ILE A 757 -2.78 35.27 14.60
N SER A 758 -2.94 36.31 15.41
CA SER A 758 -2.55 36.26 16.82
C SER A 758 -3.53 35.39 17.62
N GLU A 759 -3.01 34.68 18.61
CA GLU A 759 -3.59 33.81 19.64
C GLU A 759 -4.95 34.26 20.27
N LYS A 760 -5.43 35.48 19.97
CA LYS A 760 -6.64 36.09 20.55
C LYS A 760 -7.92 36.00 19.71
N ASP A 761 -7.85 35.76 18.40
CA ASP A 761 -9.04 35.69 17.53
C ASP A 761 -9.48 34.24 17.19
N ALA A 762 -8.86 33.23 17.84
CA ALA A 762 -9.02 31.81 17.55
C ALA A 762 -10.35 31.16 18.02
N THR A 763 -11.39 31.93 18.35
CA THR A 763 -12.60 31.36 19.00
C THR A 763 -13.71 30.89 18.06
N ILE A 764 -13.52 30.89 16.73
CA ILE A 764 -14.55 30.39 15.77
C ILE A 764 -13.99 29.44 14.68
N LEU A 765 -12.90 28.70 14.91
CA LEU A 765 -12.48 27.62 13.99
C LEU A 765 -12.12 26.33 14.76
N LYS A 766 -12.52 25.18 14.19
CA LYS A 766 -12.11 23.86 14.68
C LYS A 766 -10.59 23.77 14.50
N GLY A 767 -9.85 23.54 15.60
CA GLY A 767 -8.38 23.53 15.66
C GLY A 767 -7.70 22.48 14.77
N LEU A 768 -6.39 22.28 14.98
CA LEU A 768 -5.60 21.27 14.27
C LEU A 768 -6.33 19.91 14.25
N ARG A 769 -6.09 19.11 13.22
CA ARG A 769 -6.48 17.69 13.27
C ARG A 769 -5.33 16.82 12.82
N LEU A 770 -5.00 15.85 13.65
CA LEU A 770 -4.03 14.81 13.35
C LEU A 770 -4.76 13.47 13.26
N TYR A 771 -4.72 12.87 12.09
CA TYR A 771 -5.31 11.56 11.84
C TYR A 771 -4.34 10.45 12.26
N GLN A 772 -4.90 9.26 12.49
CA GLN A 772 -4.06 8.09 12.71
C GLN A 772 -3.31 7.77 11.41
N ASN A 773 -2.01 7.50 11.50
CA ASN A 773 -1.21 7.06 10.36
C ASN A 773 -1.74 5.73 9.83
N TYR A 774 -1.65 5.52 8.52
CA TYR A 774 -2.08 4.29 7.88
C TYR A 774 -1.01 3.80 6.88
N PRO A 775 -0.54 2.55 7.01
CA PRO A 775 -0.87 1.57 8.06
C PRO A 775 -0.31 1.93 9.45
N ASN A 776 -0.88 1.41 10.55
CA ASN A 776 -0.35 1.50 11.92
C ASN A 776 -0.77 0.28 12.78
N PRO A 777 0.14 -0.62 13.21
CA PRO A 777 1.58 -0.57 13.00
C PRO A 777 1.99 -0.60 11.53
N PHE A 778 3.22 -0.18 11.25
CA PHE A 778 3.80 -0.23 9.92
C PHE A 778 5.25 -0.67 9.98
N ASN A 779 5.73 -1.25 8.88
CA ASN A 779 7.13 -1.55 8.67
C ASN A 779 7.70 -0.58 7.64
N SER A 780 8.68 0.21 8.06
CA SER A 780 9.45 1.17 7.27
C SER A 780 8.69 2.36 6.70
N TYR A 781 7.50 2.24 6.12
CA TYR A 781 6.75 3.38 5.55
C TYR A 781 5.28 3.43 5.99
N THR A 782 4.76 4.63 6.24
CA THR A 782 3.33 4.90 6.50
C THR A 782 2.95 6.30 6.07
N LEU A 783 1.67 6.58 5.86
CA LEU A 783 1.15 7.91 5.56
C LEU A 783 0.52 8.52 6.81
N ILE A 784 0.94 9.73 7.18
CA ILE A 784 0.29 10.55 8.19
C ILE A 784 -0.52 11.65 7.52
N LYS A 785 -1.83 11.62 7.73
CA LYS A 785 -2.74 12.68 7.30
C LYS A 785 -2.95 13.69 8.42
N TYR A 786 -2.99 14.98 8.09
CA TYR A 786 -3.33 16.04 9.04
C TYR A 786 -4.00 17.24 8.37
N GLU A 787 -4.80 17.99 9.13
CA GLU A 787 -5.44 19.23 8.70
C GLU A 787 -4.93 20.42 9.51
N VAL A 788 -4.64 21.49 8.80
CA VAL A 788 -4.20 22.77 9.32
C VAL A 788 -5.34 23.76 9.13
N PRO A 789 -5.91 24.35 10.20
CA PRO A 789 -7.14 25.15 10.11
C PRO A 789 -6.92 26.58 9.61
N TYR A 790 -5.69 27.09 9.78
CA TYR A 790 -5.21 28.38 9.33
C TYR A 790 -3.69 28.28 9.14
N LYS A 791 -3.14 29.05 8.21
CA LYS A 791 -1.71 29.08 7.94
C LYS A 791 -0.94 29.30 9.23
N SER A 792 -0.10 28.35 9.56
CA SER A 792 0.62 28.35 10.83
C SER A 792 1.87 27.51 10.68
N TYR A 793 2.85 27.75 11.55
CA TYR A 793 4.09 26.98 11.53
C TYR A 793 3.84 25.59 12.10
N VAL A 794 3.73 24.58 11.24
CA VAL A 794 3.30 23.25 11.62
C VAL A 794 4.50 22.33 11.76
N ARG A 795 4.65 21.79 12.96
CA ARG A 795 5.69 20.83 13.33
C ARG A 795 5.05 19.48 13.60
N LEU A 796 5.28 18.51 12.72
CA LEU A 796 4.96 17.10 12.91
C LEU A 796 6.23 16.33 13.24
N THR A 797 6.38 15.97 14.49
CA THR A 797 7.60 15.34 15.00
C THR A 797 7.28 14.04 15.70
N VAL A 798 8.08 13.02 15.43
CA VAL A 798 8.09 11.74 16.11
C VAL A 798 9.02 11.81 17.31
N TYR A 799 8.51 11.32 18.44
CA TYR A 799 9.21 11.16 19.72
C TYR A 799 9.21 9.70 20.14
N ASP A 800 10.25 9.27 20.83
CA ASP A 800 10.22 8.01 21.58
C ASP A 800 9.30 8.12 22.82
N LEU A 801 9.09 7.00 23.52
CA LEU A 801 8.28 6.98 24.76
C LEU A 801 8.90 7.76 25.93
N LEU A 802 10.19 8.11 25.85
CA LEU A 802 10.89 8.92 26.85
C LEU A 802 10.74 10.43 26.57
N GLY A 803 10.13 10.79 25.42
CA GLY A 803 9.91 12.16 25.00
C GLY A 803 11.09 12.76 24.25
N HIS A 804 12.07 11.97 23.82
CA HIS A 804 13.13 12.45 22.94
C HIS A 804 12.62 12.50 21.50
N GLU A 805 12.89 13.61 20.82
CA GLU A 805 12.63 13.74 19.39
C GLU A 805 13.54 12.80 18.61
N VAL A 806 12.96 11.96 17.76
CA VAL A 806 13.69 10.95 16.98
C VAL A 806 13.58 11.15 15.47
N LEU A 807 12.53 11.83 14.98
CA LEU A 807 12.35 12.10 13.56
C LEU A 807 11.38 13.27 13.33
N GLY A 808 11.82 14.32 12.66
CA GLY A 808 10.94 15.38 12.15
C GLY A 808 10.37 14.98 10.79
N LEU A 809 9.06 15.15 10.59
CA LEU A 809 8.37 14.82 9.33
C LEU A 809 7.88 16.07 8.59
N VAL A 810 7.47 17.06 9.35
CA VAL A 810 7.04 18.37 8.85
C VAL A 810 7.56 19.37 9.86
N ASP A 811 8.24 20.41 9.42
CA ASP A 811 8.71 21.49 10.30
C ASP A 811 8.71 22.80 9.51
N GLU A 812 7.54 23.17 9.00
CA GLU A 812 7.38 24.27 8.06
C GLU A 812 6.03 24.96 8.21
N GLU A 813 5.96 26.19 7.70
CA GLU A 813 4.70 26.93 7.61
C GLU A 813 3.80 26.29 6.56
N LYS A 814 2.59 25.88 6.97
CA LYS A 814 1.61 25.20 6.10
C LYS A 814 0.35 26.05 5.96
N PRO A 815 -0.21 26.26 4.75
CA PRO A 815 -1.54 26.84 4.52
C PRO A 815 -2.66 26.16 5.31
N ALA A 816 -3.82 26.82 5.39
CA ALA A 816 -5.04 26.10 5.74
C ALA A 816 -5.32 25.00 4.70
N GLY A 817 -5.42 23.74 5.12
CA GLY A 817 -5.56 22.65 4.17
C GLY A 817 -5.43 21.27 4.80
N THR A 818 -5.63 20.24 3.97
CA THR A 818 -5.44 18.84 4.32
C THR A 818 -4.18 18.32 3.64
N TYR A 819 -3.31 17.65 4.41
CA TYR A 819 -2.00 17.19 3.95
C TYR A 819 -1.79 15.71 4.27
N ASN A 820 -0.96 15.06 3.46
CA ASN A 820 -0.41 13.75 3.72
C ASN A 820 1.12 13.84 3.70
N VAL A 821 1.79 13.15 4.63
CA VAL A 821 3.24 13.00 4.64
C VAL A 821 3.61 11.53 4.80
N SER A 822 4.57 11.05 4.00
CA SER A 822 5.11 9.70 4.15
C SER A 822 6.18 9.70 5.24
N LEU A 823 6.04 8.82 6.21
CA LEU A 823 6.99 8.58 7.29
C LEU A 823 7.83 7.35 6.92
N ASN A 824 9.11 7.58 6.59
CA ASN A 824 10.12 6.54 6.48
C ASN A 824 10.79 6.32 7.85
N ALA A 825 10.42 5.26 8.54
CA ALA A 825 10.94 4.90 9.84
C ALA A 825 12.05 3.82 9.78
N SER A 826 12.62 3.54 8.60
CA SER A 826 13.74 2.59 8.43
C SER A 826 14.98 2.91 9.28
N GLY A 827 15.11 4.14 9.80
CA GLY A 827 16.16 4.55 10.75
C GLY A 827 15.83 4.35 12.25
N LEU A 828 14.57 4.08 12.62
CA LEU A 828 14.10 4.02 14.01
C LEU A 828 14.00 2.57 14.51
N SER A 829 14.26 2.25 15.78
CA SER A 829 14.11 0.87 16.30
C SER A 829 12.63 0.47 16.44
N SER A 830 12.29 -0.82 16.41
CA SER A 830 10.91 -1.25 16.68
C SER A 830 10.45 -0.74 18.06
N GLY A 831 9.25 -0.16 18.13
CA GLY A 831 8.79 0.49 19.33
C GLY A 831 7.53 1.33 19.14
N ILE A 832 6.96 1.77 20.25
CA ILE A 832 5.88 2.76 20.22
C ILE A 832 6.54 4.13 20.15
N TYR A 833 6.09 4.93 19.20
CA TYR A 833 6.50 6.32 19.06
C TYR A 833 5.27 7.20 19.11
N ILE A 834 5.49 8.44 19.48
CA ILE A 834 4.47 9.47 19.55
C ILE A 834 4.78 10.47 18.47
N TYR A 835 3.87 10.69 17.53
CA TYR A 835 3.99 11.78 16.59
C TYR A 835 3.07 12.92 16.99
N VAL A 836 3.66 14.10 17.15
CA VAL A 836 3.02 15.30 17.67
C VAL A 836 2.96 16.30 16.54
N LEU A 837 1.75 16.70 16.17
CA LEU A 837 1.47 17.85 15.33
C LEU A 837 1.28 19.07 16.23
N SER A 838 2.05 20.12 16.01
CA SER A 838 1.93 21.39 16.73
C SER A 838 1.94 22.55 15.76
N ASN A 839 1.24 23.63 16.10
CA ASN A 839 1.38 24.91 15.43
C ASN A 839 1.92 26.04 16.32
N GLY A 840 2.58 25.68 17.44
CA GLY A 840 3.04 26.62 18.47
C GLY A 840 2.03 26.86 19.59
N GLU A 841 0.74 27.01 19.26
CA GLU A 841 -0.35 27.27 20.22
C GLU A 841 -1.10 25.98 20.61
N GLU A 842 -1.42 25.14 19.63
CA GLU A 842 -2.07 23.83 19.82
C GLU A 842 -1.06 22.68 19.62
N LYS A 843 -1.26 21.58 20.35
CA LYS A 843 -0.53 20.31 20.18
C LYS A 843 -1.50 19.16 20.16
N ILE A 844 -1.45 18.37 19.10
CA ILE A 844 -2.21 17.13 18.96
C ILE A 844 -1.24 16.00 18.72
N MET A 845 -1.31 15.01 19.59
CA MET A 845 -0.45 13.84 19.50
C MET A 845 -1.26 12.60 19.14
N ARG A 846 -0.61 11.74 18.39
CA ARG A 846 -1.02 10.37 18.12
C ARG A 846 0.19 9.50 18.39
N LYS A 847 -0.05 8.21 18.58
CA LYS A 847 1.02 7.22 18.68
C LYS A 847 0.99 6.35 17.46
N PHE A 848 2.15 5.99 16.94
CA PHE A 848 2.30 4.92 16.00
C PHE A 848 3.15 3.81 16.61
N VAL A 849 3.00 2.61 16.08
CA VAL A 849 3.81 1.46 16.48
C VAL A 849 4.64 1.10 15.25
N LEU A 850 5.94 1.36 15.33
CA LEU A 850 6.88 0.93 14.31
C LEU A 850 7.29 -0.49 14.64
N ILE A 851 7.13 -1.39 13.68
CA ILE A 851 7.56 -2.78 13.80
C ILE A 851 8.48 -3.05 12.61
N LYS A 852 9.79 -2.93 12.86
CA LYS A 852 10.82 -3.52 12.00
C LYS A 852 10.94 -5.01 12.24
#